data_AF-A0A6C0LPI8-F1
#
_entry.id   AF-A0A6C0LPI8-F1
#
_cell.length_a   1.000
_cell.length_b   1.000
_cell.length_c   1.000
_cell.angle_alpha   90.00
_cell.angle_beta   90.00
_cell.angle_gamma   90.00
#
_symmetry.space_group_name_H-M   'P 1'
#
loop_
_entity.id
_entity.type
_entity.pdbx_description
1 polymer ?
#
loop_
_entity_poly.entity_id
_entity_poly.type
_entity_poly.pdbx_seq_one_letter_code
_entity_poly.pdbx_strand_id
1 'polypeptide(L)'
;MKKCNINYQSQYAVIDNLDIHINEYIKIKKEVSKQNIKCKNGHQLICANGLKNKPYFRHKNTSDLYTYPMTKWHCEWQGNFPNTEVEYKKKDKQIKDRRADVSLDNSIYNLEFQHSEIELQEVKNRKNDYGLHNREIIWIIDGNDTIKVKYLEYSDRYYLDFISDKWKYESFIDYEYIFIDIYDILYKIYPKQVKNCMIDVEPPLDKETFIKYINENNQNIHNVNLPLQCSLYIKQQGAGNGKTFGLIQNIESKDFEHYKCFIIVTKQHSAKTVIYNELKNQIDNNHLKHISDLIYVNENNKYQISYKNTNTNTTCHILIATIDSLMYSLGDIKTKEINKFEGIISSIIDGYIEKQKIRSISCNGKSYKLNKEMCLFVDETQDLSDDYAKAIITIMRNKYIDTYIVGDRLQSITLEDNAFQYFSNHEFSYIQKKQYKPTNLCRRFYHNDLVKFINYIIPFSKYSLPEIEQYREDDEPFKSHLKLFEGKCVYATETNENIINREVEKILKYYDNEVILNNYKPNDFLIVTPFTKKNALVNALETAIQTYWINKNKSDVYVRYAVFHKSEEGSSINLADSDNSTRIVSIHTSKGDGRNVVFVIGLEEATLNKFSKSNNIKYDSLIHVALTRMKKSLYIRFIKNGDDISSRILKYMDDNDNDIFSIEPPSINIYKHIKYNDIIDEDFKKTNYQTLLNEILNKTGYTADFDNSNEKIIIDMSHHNIRYPSMLIQLYIKIINNENNIDDSDVKKQFKAIIYNIIGKDIFKALNWQDYYTYLKKKEICILQFTNNGKDYVRYYDIIVSFMDAVKLKLHAILSNKITTLCPMESIILYYMINITHVGIMTDITIDELYNIIEIYSKSFNNSYEGHNNCLCKTHFNTQCFEPNKNIEKMSKYLIKHYEDMKNVGKVYDTFLKQYPKVSWLRKYKIIYNGTNEDFKLSKDFHLIGYDTDTVFIIYVKPQFNELNLYNILIESIYDTFLIKNFKQPLDQNDKKGVGDFAKFNNKKILTVVFSLDNKDYKIYNWYKETSDLINNKVFIEQIRPKLIKKYISESKHTFRYYNYYRKQNIDAQPKKFIRDFLIDYKKYKKKYDYLPPFMLRFFQKIEDDISSSKNKKEILELYDDKDFFLTKLHEIIINSIDEYLDFDEDE
;
A
#
# COMPACT_ATOMS: atom_id res chain seq x y z
N MET A 1 71.62 -30.10 -13.88
CA MET A 1 70.85 -28.99 -13.27
C MET A 1 69.43 -29.03 -13.84
N LYS A 2 68.40 -28.73 -13.04
CA LYS A 2 67.01 -28.63 -13.53
C LYS A 2 66.94 -27.44 -14.49
N LYS A 3 66.46 -27.65 -15.72
CA LYS A 3 66.28 -26.57 -16.72
C LYS A 3 65.26 -25.53 -16.23
N CYS A 4 65.45 -24.26 -16.60
CA CYS A 4 64.55 -23.14 -16.26
C CYS A 4 63.49 -22.91 -17.35
N ASN A 5 62.43 -22.14 -17.08
CA ASN A 5 61.39 -21.90 -18.08
C ASN A 5 61.91 -21.08 -19.28
N ILE A 6 61.44 -21.36 -20.49
CA ILE A 6 61.79 -20.59 -21.70
C ILE A 6 61.48 -19.09 -21.59
N ASN A 7 60.47 -18.71 -20.81
CA ASN A 7 60.09 -17.32 -20.54
C ASN A 7 60.76 -16.74 -19.28
N TYR A 8 61.79 -17.38 -18.72
CA TYR A 8 62.45 -16.96 -17.48
C TYR A 8 62.92 -15.49 -17.53
N GLN A 9 62.44 -14.72 -16.56
CA GLN A 9 62.90 -13.38 -16.23
C GLN A 9 62.90 -13.26 -14.71
N SER A 10 63.94 -12.66 -14.12
CA SER A 10 64.04 -12.52 -12.67
C SER A 10 64.67 -11.18 -12.29
N GLN A 11 64.19 -10.55 -11.22
CA GLN A 11 64.83 -9.41 -10.57
C GLN A 11 65.91 -9.86 -9.58
N TYR A 12 66.00 -11.16 -9.29
CA TYR A 12 66.99 -11.72 -8.38
C TYR A 12 67.98 -12.63 -9.12
N ALA A 13 69.23 -12.58 -8.68
CA ALA A 13 70.29 -13.51 -9.06
C ALA A 13 71.04 -13.97 -7.81
N VAL A 14 71.84 -15.02 -7.93
CA VAL A 14 72.71 -15.51 -6.86
C VAL A 14 74.16 -15.12 -7.16
N ILE A 15 74.80 -14.49 -6.18
CA ILE A 15 76.25 -14.20 -6.16
C ILE A 15 76.80 -14.76 -4.85
N ASP A 16 77.83 -15.62 -4.92
CA ASP A 16 78.48 -16.20 -3.74
C ASP A 16 77.49 -16.83 -2.73
N ASN A 17 76.45 -17.51 -3.24
CA ASN A 17 75.34 -18.12 -2.49
C ASN A 17 74.40 -17.14 -1.75
N LEU A 18 74.50 -15.83 -2.03
CA LEU A 18 73.56 -14.81 -1.54
C LEU A 18 72.67 -14.33 -2.68
N ASP A 19 71.38 -14.19 -2.40
CA ASP A 19 70.43 -13.57 -3.33
C ASP A 19 70.71 -12.07 -3.41
N ILE A 20 70.82 -11.54 -4.63
CA ILE A 20 71.01 -10.11 -4.90
C ILE A 20 69.89 -9.60 -5.82
N HIS A 21 69.28 -8.49 -5.42
CA HIS A 21 68.29 -7.80 -6.25
C HIS A 21 68.95 -7.00 -7.37
N ILE A 22 68.29 -6.89 -8.53
CA ILE A 22 68.87 -6.27 -9.72
C ILE A 22 69.25 -4.80 -9.52
N ASN A 23 68.48 -4.06 -8.73
CA ASN A 23 68.80 -2.66 -8.43
C ASN A 23 70.09 -2.54 -7.62
N GLU A 24 70.35 -3.47 -6.72
CA GLU A 24 71.61 -3.52 -5.95
C GLU A 24 72.75 -3.96 -6.85
N TYR A 25 72.55 -5.02 -7.64
CA TYR A 25 73.51 -5.49 -8.63
C TYR A 25 73.94 -4.38 -9.58
N ILE A 26 73.01 -3.56 -10.09
CA ILE A 26 73.34 -2.45 -11.00
C ILE A 26 74.23 -1.41 -10.31
N LYS A 27 74.02 -1.12 -9.02
CA LYS A 27 74.86 -0.19 -8.24
C LYS A 27 76.29 -0.71 -8.09
N ILE A 28 76.43 -2.01 -7.79
CA ILE A 28 77.75 -2.63 -7.54
C ILE A 28 78.38 -3.25 -8.79
N LYS A 29 77.70 -3.20 -9.95
CA LYS A 29 78.07 -3.89 -11.20
C LYS A 29 79.51 -3.63 -11.65
N LYS A 30 80.04 -2.44 -11.38
CA LYS A 30 81.43 -2.06 -11.72
C LYS A 30 82.46 -2.79 -10.85
N GLU A 31 82.12 -3.07 -9.59
CA GLU A 31 83.00 -3.70 -8.59
C GLU A 31 82.97 -5.24 -8.68
N VAL A 32 81.80 -5.83 -8.98
CA VAL A 32 81.60 -7.30 -9.07
C VAL A 32 81.60 -7.87 -10.50
N SER A 33 82.02 -7.08 -11.50
CA SER A 33 81.99 -7.43 -12.93
C SER A 33 82.69 -8.75 -13.34
N LYS A 34 83.51 -9.34 -12.45
CA LYS A 34 84.21 -10.62 -12.65
C LYS A 34 83.49 -11.85 -12.06
N GLN A 35 82.42 -11.67 -11.28
CA GLN A 35 81.69 -12.78 -10.64
C GLN A 35 80.57 -13.33 -11.52
N ASN A 36 80.41 -14.65 -11.55
CA ASN A 36 79.35 -15.31 -12.32
C ASN A 36 78.01 -15.20 -11.58
N ILE A 37 77.15 -14.28 -12.02
CA ILE A 37 75.75 -14.26 -11.59
C ILE A 37 75.03 -15.51 -12.09
N LYS A 38 74.32 -16.19 -11.19
CA LYS A 38 73.62 -17.44 -11.50
C LYS A 38 72.14 -17.38 -11.11
N CYS A 39 71.31 -18.21 -11.72
CA CYS A 39 69.96 -18.49 -11.21
C CYS A 39 70.03 -19.48 -10.05
N LYS A 40 68.90 -19.73 -9.37
CA LYS A 40 68.82 -20.70 -8.27
C LYS A 40 69.17 -22.14 -8.67
N ASN A 41 69.02 -22.48 -9.96
CA ASN A 41 69.46 -23.78 -10.51
C ASN A 41 70.96 -23.82 -10.86
N GLY A 42 71.70 -22.71 -10.66
CA GLY A 42 73.14 -22.61 -10.89
C GLY A 42 73.56 -22.24 -12.32
N HIS A 43 72.61 -21.96 -13.22
CA HIS A 43 72.90 -21.55 -14.60
C HIS A 43 73.34 -20.09 -14.68
N GLN A 44 74.21 -19.76 -15.64
CA GLN A 44 74.75 -18.42 -15.81
C GLN A 44 73.68 -17.44 -16.33
N LEU A 45 73.52 -16.31 -15.64
CA LEU A 45 72.63 -15.22 -16.03
C LEU A 45 73.39 -14.06 -16.67
N ILE A 46 72.66 -13.21 -17.38
CA ILE A 46 73.09 -11.91 -17.85
C ILE A 46 72.05 -10.87 -17.43
N CYS A 47 72.52 -9.69 -17.01
CA CYS A 47 71.68 -8.54 -16.71
C CYS A 47 71.30 -7.85 -18.02
N ALA A 48 70.02 -7.88 -18.37
CA ALA A 48 69.43 -7.11 -19.45
C ALA A 48 68.92 -5.78 -18.87
N ASN A 49 69.58 -4.68 -19.22
CA ASN A 49 69.20 -3.33 -18.80
C ASN A 49 69.04 -2.47 -20.06
N GLY A 50 67.79 -2.17 -20.43
CA GLY A 50 67.46 -1.43 -21.65
C GLY A 50 66.64 -0.18 -21.34
N LEU A 51 66.54 0.74 -22.30
CA LEU A 51 65.83 2.02 -22.13
C LEU A 51 64.30 1.87 -22.06
N LYS A 52 63.73 0.76 -22.56
CA LYS A 52 62.27 0.54 -22.66
C LYS A 52 61.70 -0.42 -21.62
N ASN A 53 62.47 -1.42 -21.19
CA ASN A 53 62.00 -2.46 -20.28
C ASN A 53 62.72 -2.34 -18.95
N LYS A 54 62.02 -2.63 -17.84
CA LYS A 54 62.64 -2.69 -16.51
C LYS A 54 63.85 -3.66 -16.54
N PRO A 55 64.95 -3.36 -15.83
CA PRO A 55 66.07 -4.27 -15.79
C PRO A 55 65.65 -5.64 -15.26
N TYR A 56 66.14 -6.72 -15.89
CA TYR A 56 65.93 -8.10 -15.43
C TYR A 56 67.16 -8.96 -15.72
N PHE A 57 67.25 -10.09 -15.04
CA PHE A 57 68.19 -11.16 -15.33
C PHE A 57 67.55 -12.20 -16.25
N ARG A 58 68.31 -12.64 -17.25
CA ARG A 58 67.94 -13.74 -18.15
C ARG A 58 69.08 -14.72 -18.33
N HIS A 59 68.79 -15.95 -18.73
CA HIS A 59 69.82 -16.95 -18.99
C HIS A 59 70.71 -16.54 -20.16
N LYS A 60 72.01 -16.81 -20.04
CA LYS A 60 72.98 -16.59 -21.11
C LYS A 60 72.82 -17.60 -22.25
N ASN A 61 72.54 -18.86 -21.91
CA ASN A 61 72.41 -19.96 -22.87
C ASN A 61 70.97 -20.47 -22.93
N THR A 62 70.47 -20.72 -24.14
CA THR A 62 69.11 -21.26 -24.36
C THR A 62 69.01 -22.74 -24.00
N SER A 63 70.13 -23.48 -23.96
CA SER A 63 70.18 -24.88 -23.52
C SER A 63 69.81 -25.09 -22.05
N ASP A 64 69.92 -24.03 -21.24
CA ASP A 64 69.55 -24.00 -19.83
C ASP A 64 68.02 -23.91 -19.62
N LEU A 65 67.25 -23.75 -20.71
CA LEU A 65 65.80 -23.58 -20.70
C LEU A 65 65.06 -24.81 -21.25
N TYR A 66 63.88 -25.14 -20.72
CA TYR A 66 62.99 -26.20 -21.25
C TYR A 66 61.84 -25.63 -22.10
N THR A 67 61.30 -26.45 -22.99
CA THR A 67 60.43 -26.05 -24.11
C THR A 67 58.94 -25.95 -23.80
N TYR A 68 58.49 -26.30 -22.58
CA TYR A 68 57.09 -26.15 -22.17
C TYR A 68 56.88 -24.77 -21.52
N PRO A 69 56.23 -23.81 -22.20
CA PRO A 69 56.21 -22.44 -21.74
C PRO A 69 55.18 -22.24 -20.63
N MET A 70 55.64 -21.68 -19.51
CA MET A 70 54.76 -20.98 -18.57
C MET A 70 54.39 -19.64 -19.22
N THR A 71 53.23 -19.07 -18.91
CA THR A 71 52.83 -17.82 -19.56
C THR A 71 53.78 -16.68 -19.18
N LYS A 72 53.91 -15.69 -20.07
CA LYS A 72 54.79 -14.54 -19.82
C LYS A 72 54.38 -13.80 -18.54
N TRP A 73 53.07 -13.67 -18.31
CA TRP A 73 52.51 -13.06 -17.11
C TRP A 73 52.93 -13.79 -15.83
N HIS A 74 52.81 -15.12 -15.80
CA HIS A 74 53.18 -15.94 -14.64
C HIS A 74 54.69 -15.91 -14.39
N CYS A 75 55.51 -16.07 -15.45
CA CYS A 75 56.97 -15.98 -15.34
C CYS A 75 57.44 -14.62 -14.81
N GLU A 76 56.81 -13.53 -15.27
CA GLU A 76 57.15 -12.19 -14.83
C GLU A 76 56.79 -11.98 -13.36
N TRP A 77 55.61 -12.41 -12.91
CA TRP A 77 55.20 -12.35 -11.51
C TRP A 77 56.15 -13.11 -10.58
N GLN A 78 56.49 -14.37 -10.92
CA GLN A 78 57.49 -15.15 -10.18
C GLN A 78 58.85 -14.44 -10.14
N GLY A 79 59.25 -13.80 -11.24
CA GLY A 79 60.53 -13.10 -11.36
C GLY A 79 60.74 -11.96 -10.36
N ASN A 80 59.67 -11.45 -9.73
CA ASN A 80 59.74 -10.39 -8.72
C ASN A 80 60.08 -10.91 -7.31
N PHE A 81 60.33 -12.21 -7.13
CA PHE A 81 60.60 -12.81 -5.82
C PHE A 81 61.87 -13.68 -5.81
N PRO A 82 62.59 -13.75 -4.68
CA PRO A 82 63.79 -14.57 -4.59
C PRO A 82 63.46 -16.06 -4.57
N ASN A 83 62.55 -16.53 -3.71
CA ASN A 83 62.29 -17.97 -3.50
C ASN A 83 61.12 -18.49 -4.34
N THR A 84 61.43 -18.96 -5.54
CA THR A 84 60.45 -19.46 -6.50
C THR A 84 60.53 -20.98 -6.69
N GLU A 85 59.43 -21.59 -7.15
CA GLU A 85 59.34 -23.02 -7.51
C GLU A 85 59.74 -23.98 -6.35
N VAL A 86 59.30 -23.69 -5.12
CA VAL A 86 59.70 -24.41 -3.90
C VAL A 86 58.92 -25.72 -3.74
N GLU A 87 59.62 -26.86 -3.67
CA GLU A 87 59.02 -28.19 -3.59
C GLU A 87 58.64 -28.60 -2.17
N TYR A 88 57.39 -29.05 -1.98
CA TYR A 88 56.83 -29.59 -0.74
C TYR A 88 56.46 -31.06 -0.94
N LYS A 89 57.26 -31.94 -0.35
CA LYS A 89 57.07 -33.40 -0.43
C LYS A 89 55.76 -33.82 0.24
N LYS A 90 55.10 -34.82 -0.35
CA LYS A 90 53.86 -35.41 0.15
C LYS A 90 53.99 -35.87 1.61
N LYS A 91 53.16 -35.32 2.50
CA LYS A 91 52.92 -35.79 3.88
C LYS A 91 51.75 -36.78 3.94
N ASP A 92 51.60 -37.44 5.09
CA ASP A 92 50.40 -38.24 5.36
C ASP A 92 49.13 -37.36 5.25
N LYS A 93 48.07 -37.90 4.64
CA LYS A 93 46.82 -37.18 4.25
C LYS A 93 46.95 -36.11 3.16
N GLN A 94 48.16 -35.82 2.66
CA GLN A 94 48.36 -34.94 1.50
C GLN A 94 47.97 -35.69 0.21
N ILE A 95 47.40 -35.00 -0.77
CA ILE A 95 46.92 -35.63 -2.01
C ILE A 95 48.10 -35.98 -2.93
N LYS A 96 48.96 -35.00 -3.22
CA LYS A 96 50.13 -35.15 -4.11
C LYS A 96 51.25 -34.18 -3.70
N ASP A 97 52.46 -34.42 -4.21
CA ASP A 97 53.57 -33.46 -4.08
C ASP A 97 53.14 -32.08 -4.60
N ARG A 98 53.57 -31.03 -3.90
CA ARG A 98 53.25 -29.65 -4.26
C ARG A 98 54.50 -28.86 -4.59
N ARG A 99 54.33 -27.83 -5.42
CA ARG A 99 55.37 -26.87 -5.72
C ARG A 99 54.76 -25.49 -5.66
N ALA A 100 55.21 -24.68 -4.72
CA ALA A 100 54.74 -23.30 -4.57
C ALA A 100 55.44 -22.41 -5.60
N ASP A 101 54.67 -21.51 -6.23
CA ASP A 101 55.24 -20.53 -7.16
C ASP A 101 56.22 -19.61 -6.45
N VAL A 102 55.84 -19.11 -5.28
CA VAL A 102 56.70 -18.32 -4.37
C VAL A 102 56.48 -18.77 -2.93
N SER A 103 57.56 -18.86 -2.17
CA SER A 103 57.50 -19.06 -0.73
C SER A 103 58.14 -17.87 -0.01
N LEU A 104 57.39 -17.21 0.87
CA LEU A 104 57.90 -16.06 1.62
C LEU A 104 58.66 -16.55 2.85
N ASP A 105 59.90 -16.08 3.03
CA ASP A 105 60.78 -16.55 4.11
C ASP A 105 60.36 -16.02 5.48
N ASN A 106 59.86 -14.78 5.52
CA ASN A 106 59.51 -14.07 6.75
C ASN A 106 58.01 -14.17 7.11
N SER A 107 57.27 -15.09 6.48
CA SER A 107 55.84 -15.28 6.77
C SER A 107 55.39 -16.72 6.55
N ILE A 108 54.15 -17.05 6.93
CA ILE A 108 53.54 -18.36 6.71
C ILE A 108 53.00 -18.54 5.28
N TYR A 109 53.10 -17.51 4.43
CA TYR A 109 52.40 -17.47 3.16
C TYR A 109 53.25 -18.00 2.00
N ASN A 110 52.61 -18.83 1.18
CA ASN A 110 53.00 -19.09 -0.20
C ASN A 110 52.15 -18.20 -1.12
N LEU A 111 52.76 -17.69 -2.20
CA LEU A 111 52.02 -17.04 -3.27
C LEU A 111 51.82 -18.06 -4.40
N GLU A 112 50.63 -18.05 -4.98
CA GLU A 112 50.27 -18.88 -6.14
C GLU A 112 49.68 -17.98 -7.23
N PHE A 113 50.17 -18.15 -8.46
CA PHE A 113 49.75 -17.38 -9.62
C PHE A 113 48.87 -18.24 -10.52
N GLN A 114 47.72 -17.72 -10.96
CA GLN A 114 46.81 -18.47 -11.82
C GLN A 114 46.39 -17.66 -13.04
N HIS A 115 46.76 -18.15 -14.21
CA HIS A 115 46.41 -17.55 -15.50
C HIS A 115 45.25 -18.27 -16.22
N SER A 116 45.16 -19.59 -16.08
CA SER A 116 44.16 -20.43 -16.77
C SER A 116 43.12 -21.01 -15.81
N GLU A 117 42.02 -21.54 -16.34
CA GLU A 117 40.96 -22.16 -15.53
C GLU A 117 41.51 -23.24 -14.57
N ILE A 118 41.05 -23.17 -13.32
CA ILE A 118 41.38 -24.13 -12.26
C ILE A 118 40.08 -24.57 -11.58
N GLU A 119 39.95 -25.85 -11.29
CA GLU A 119 38.76 -26.37 -10.61
C GLU A 119 38.77 -26.02 -9.11
N LEU A 120 37.59 -25.71 -8.57
CA LEU A 120 37.38 -25.49 -7.13
C LEU A 120 37.96 -26.62 -6.27
N GLN A 121 37.83 -27.88 -6.73
CA GLN A 121 38.35 -29.01 -5.97
C GLN A 121 39.89 -29.00 -5.91
N GLU A 122 40.58 -28.61 -6.97
CA GLU A 122 42.04 -28.49 -6.96
C GLU A 122 42.51 -27.33 -6.07
N VAL A 123 41.77 -26.21 -6.06
CA VAL A 123 42.03 -25.09 -5.14
C VAL A 123 41.87 -25.53 -3.67
N LYS A 124 40.82 -26.30 -3.35
CA LYS A 124 40.63 -26.94 -2.03
C LYS A 124 41.76 -27.89 -1.67
N ASN A 125 42.16 -28.74 -2.62
CA ASN A 125 43.25 -29.70 -2.44
C ASN A 125 44.56 -28.98 -2.12
N ARG A 126 44.89 -27.90 -2.84
CA ARG A 126 46.08 -27.07 -2.54
C ARG A 126 46.01 -26.45 -1.14
N LYS A 127 44.86 -25.89 -0.76
CA LYS A 127 44.66 -25.31 0.57
C LYS A 127 44.96 -26.32 1.68
N ASN A 128 44.41 -27.53 1.56
CA ASN A 128 44.65 -28.63 2.50
C ASN A 128 46.12 -29.07 2.48
N ASP A 129 46.68 -29.31 1.30
CA ASP A 129 48.03 -29.84 1.14
C ASP A 129 49.09 -28.90 1.71
N TYR A 130 49.03 -27.60 1.43
CA TYR A 130 49.95 -26.62 2.03
C TYR A 130 49.70 -26.40 3.52
N GLY A 131 48.46 -26.51 3.99
CA GLY A 131 48.12 -26.47 5.41
C GLY A 131 48.85 -27.55 6.22
N LEU A 132 49.05 -28.75 5.66
CA LEU A 132 49.86 -29.81 6.29
C LEU A 132 51.35 -29.45 6.44
N HIS A 133 51.81 -28.43 5.72
CA HIS A 133 53.15 -27.84 5.83
C HIS A 133 53.18 -26.54 6.65
N ASN A 134 52.10 -26.22 7.39
CA ASN A 134 51.93 -24.97 8.12
C ASN A 134 52.10 -23.74 7.20
N ARG A 135 51.65 -23.86 5.96
CA ARG A 135 51.68 -22.78 4.96
C ARG A 135 50.26 -22.39 4.57
N GLU A 136 50.01 -21.11 4.41
CA GLU A 136 48.79 -20.54 3.83
C GLU A 136 49.03 -20.07 2.40
N ILE A 137 47.99 -19.90 1.58
CA ILE A 137 48.12 -19.46 0.19
C ILE A 137 47.49 -18.08 0.01
N ILE A 138 48.20 -17.19 -0.67
CA ILE A 138 47.64 -15.98 -1.27
C ILE A 138 47.62 -16.17 -2.78
N TRP A 139 46.42 -16.14 -3.35
CA TRP A 139 46.22 -16.26 -4.78
C TRP A 139 46.29 -14.90 -5.47
N ILE A 140 47.04 -14.86 -6.58
CA ILE A 140 47.08 -13.75 -7.52
C ILE A 140 46.61 -14.29 -8.87
N ILE A 141 45.49 -13.76 -9.35
CA ILE A 141 44.81 -14.26 -10.55
C ILE A 141 44.97 -13.24 -11.67
N ASP A 142 45.29 -13.72 -12.86
CA ASP A 142 45.32 -12.86 -14.04
C ASP A 142 43.88 -12.44 -14.42
N GLY A 143 43.59 -11.15 -14.31
CA GLY A 143 42.30 -10.55 -14.66
C GLY A 143 42.30 -9.83 -16.01
N ASN A 144 43.43 -9.80 -16.72
CA ASN A 144 43.56 -9.07 -17.99
C ASN A 144 42.49 -9.54 -19.00
N ASP A 145 42.01 -8.60 -19.82
CA ASP A 145 41.03 -8.78 -20.92
C ASP A 145 39.62 -9.32 -20.57
N THR A 146 39.41 -9.82 -19.35
CA THR A 146 38.20 -10.60 -18.98
C THR A 146 37.40 -9.97 -17.85
N ILE A 147 38.01 -9.00 -17.14
CA ILE A 147 37.38 -8.23 -16.07
C ILE A 147 37.47 -6.74 -16.43
N LYS A 148 36.34 -6.04 -16.33
CA LYS A 148 36.28 -4.59 -16.47
C LYS A 148 36.31 -3.93 -15.10
N VAL A 149 37.21 -2.96 -14.94
CA VAL A 149 37.23 -2.06 -13.79
C VAL A 149 36.39 -0.83 -14.11
N LYS A 150 35.53 -0.43 -13.19
CA LYS A 150 34.87 0.88 -13.25
C LYS A 150 35.18 1.67 -11.99
N TYR A 151 35.65 2.89 -12.20
CA TYR A 151 35.87 3.88 -11.14
C TYR A 151 34.75 4.92 -11.18
N LEU A 152 34.07 5.10 -10.05
CA LEU A 152 32.97 6.04 -9.86
C LEU A 152 33.48 7.25 -9.07
N GLU A 153 34.05 8.22 -9.78
CA GLU A 153 34.79 9.38 -9.24
C GLU A 153 34.05 10.11 -8.10
N TYR A 154 32.76 10.41 -8.26
CA TYR A 154 31.99 11.17 -7.26
C TYR A 154 31.78 10.41 -5.94
N SER A 155 31.77 9.09 -6.01
CA SER A 155 31.58 8.23 -4.84
C SER A 155 32.88 7.61 -4.33
N ASP A 156 34.00 7.85 -5.04
CA ASP A 156 35.30 7.20 -4.82
C ASP A 156 35.18 5.68 -4.66
N ARG A 157 34.48 5.03 -5.62
CA ARG A 157 34.20 3.58 -5.60
C ARG A 157 34.83 2.90 -6.80
N TYR A 158 35.46 1.76 -6.57
CA TYR A 158 35.92 0.84 -7.61
C TYR A 158 35.01 -0.38 -7.61
N TYR A 159 34.58 -0.83 -8.78
CA TYR A 159 33.93 -2.12 -8.91
C TYR A 159 34.39 -2.90 -10.13
N LEU A 160 34.42 -4.22 -9.97
CA LEU A 160 34.83 -5.17 -10.98
C LEU A 160 33.61 -5.83 -11.61
N ASP A 161 33.63 -5.99 -12.94
CA ASP A 161 32.63 -6.69 -13.75
C ASP A 161 33.29 -7.86 -14.49
N PHE A 162 32.96 -9.09 -14.08
CA PHE A 162 33.51 -10.34 -14.62
C PHE A 162 32.72 -10.75 -15.87
N ILE A 163 33.30 -10.55 -17.06
CA ILE A 163 32.57 -10.63 -18.33
C ILE A 163 32.35 -12.08 -18.79
N SER A 164 33.40 -12.90 -18.80
CA SER A 164 33.39 -14.27 -19.35
C SER A 164 33.85 -15.33 -18.34
N ASP A 165 34.88 -15.04 -17.56
CA ASP A 165 35.66 -16.06 -16.84
C ASP A 165 35.26 -16.13 -15.35
N LYS A 166 34.16 -16.83 -15.06
CA LYS A 166 33.62 -16.92 -13.69
C LYS A 166 34.49 -17.73 -12.73
N TRP A 167 35.28 -18.67 -13.24
CA TRP A 167 36.21 -19.47 -12.44
C TRP A 167 37.17 -18.60 -11.60
N LYS A 168 37.49 -17.39 -12.07
CA LYS A 168 38.38 -16.43 -11.41
C LYS A 168 37.93 -16.02 -10.00
N TYR A 169 36.66 -16.25 -9.65
CA TYR A 169 36.19 -16.15 -8.27
C TYR A 169 35.47 -17.43 -7.80
N GLU A 170 34.72 -18.12 -8.68
CA GLU A 170 33.94 -19.31 -8.30
C GLU A 170 34.84 -20.44 -7.78
N SER A 171 36.03 -20.62 -8.36
CA SER A 171 37.00 -21.64 -7.93
C SER A 171 37.67 -21.32 -6.60
N PHE A 172 37.57 -20.08 -6.13
CA PHE A 172 38.25 -19.57 -4.93
C PHE A 172 37.27 -19.27 -3.79
N ILE A 173 36.03 -19.77 -3.87
CA ILE A 173 34.95 -19.45 -2.93
C ILE A 173 35.28 -19.76 -1.45
N ASP A 174 36.25 -20.65 -1.17
CA ASP A 174 36.68 -21.01 0.19
C ASP A 174 37.81 -20.14 0.75
N TYR A 175 38.30 -19.19 -0.04
CA TYR A 175 39.24 -18.18 0.41
C TYR A 175 38.48 -16.96 0.90
N GLU A 176 38.99 -16.35 1.97
CA GLU A 176 38.44 -15.10 2.49
C GLU A 176 38.62 -13.99 1.46
N TYR A 177 39.86 -13.84 0.96
CA TYR A 177 40.19 -12.92 -0.13
C TYR A 177 41.19 -13.53 -1.11
N ILE A 178 41.23 -12.98 -2.31
CA ILE A 178 42.26 -13.20 -3.33
C ILE A 178 42.59 -11.86 -4.00
N PHE A 179 43.68 -11.81 -4.76
CA PHE A 179 44.04 -10.64 -5.57
C PHE A 179 43.83 -10.91 -7.05
N ILE A 180 43.24 -9.94 -7.75
CA ILE A 180 43.13 -9.94 -9.20
C ILE A 180 44.10 -8.88 -9.74
N ASP A 181 45.00 -9.29 -10.63
CA ASP A 181 45.88 -8.39 -11.37
C ASP A 181 45.24 -7.96 -12.69
N ILE A 182 45.04 -6.66 -12.86
CA ILE A 182 44.53 -6.06 -14.09
C ILE A 182 45.49 -4.95 -14.48
N TYR A 183 46.32 -5.20 -15.48
CA TYR A 183 47.34 -4.28 -16.00
C TYR A 183 48.27 -3.70 -14.90
N ASP A 184 48.88 -4.57 -14.09
CA ASP A 184 49.79 -4.24 -12.98
C ASP A 184 49.12 -3.47 -11.82
N ILE A 185 47.79 -3.55 -11.72
CA ILE A 185 46.98 -2.99 -10.62
C ILE A 185 46.25 -4.15 -9.94
N LEU A 186 46.46 -4.26 -8.62
CA LEU A 186 45.97 -5.36 -7.80
C LEU A 186 44.69 -4.95 -7.07
N TYR A 187 43.63 -5.70 -7.35
CA TYR A 187 42.34 -5.57 -6.69
C TYR A 187 42.13 -6.72 -5.71
N LYS A 188 41.99 -6.39 -4.43
CA LYS A 188 41.59 -7.36 -3.40
C LYS A 188 40.10 -7.65 -3.54
N ILE A 189 39.75 -8.92 -3.74
CA ILE A 189 38.35 -9.35 -3.84
C ILE A 189 38.02 -10.40 -2.80
N TYR A 190 36.75 -10.46 -2.41
CA TYR A 190 36.21 -11.45 -1.50
C TYR A 190 35.29 -12.39 -2.29
N PRO A 191 35.74 -13.59 -2.70
CA PRO A 191 35.02 -14.43 -3.67
C PRO A 191 33.56 -14.73 -3.32
N LYS A 192 33.24 -14.93 -2.04
CA LYS A 192 31.87 -15.17 -1.53
C LYS A 192 30.92 -13.97 -1.71
N GLN A 193 31.50 -12.78 -1.83
CA GLN A 193 30.79 -11.52 -2.00
C GLN A 193 30.67 -11.12 -3.47
N VAL A 194 31.05 -11.96 -4.44
CA VAL A 194 30.75 -11.65 -5.84
C VAL A 194 29.31 -12.05 -6.14
N LYS A 195 28.46 -11.08 -6.51
CA LYS A 195 27.06 -11.32 -6.87
C LYS A 195 26.80 -10.80 -8.29
N ASN A 196 26.10 -11.61 -9.09
CA ASN A 196 25.83 -11.31 -10.50
C ASN A 196 27.07 -10.89 -11.31
N CYS A 197 28.21 -11.52 -11.03
CA CYS A 197 29.50 -11.23 -11.67
C CYS A 197 30.03 -9.81 -11.39
N MET A 198 29.58 -9.14 -10.32
CA MET A 198 30.04 -7.81 -9.95
C MET A 198 30.35 -7.71 -8.44
N ILE A 199 31.33 -6.87 -8.09
CA ILE A 199 31.72 -6.63 -6.69
C ILE A 199 32.39 -5.25 -6.56
N ASP A 200 32.04 -4.49 -5.51
CA ASP A 200 32.81 -3.30 -5.12
C ASP A 200 34.06 -3.73 -4.38
N VAL A 201 35.17 -3.06 -4.62
CA VAL A 201 36.49 -3.38 -4.06
C VAL A 201 37.08 -2.15 -3.39
N GLU A 202 38.02 -2.38 -2.49
CA GLU A 202 38.82 -1.32 -1.88
C GLU A 202 39.70 -0.63 -2.94
N PRO A 203 40.23 0.58 -2.65
CA PRO A 203 41.21 1.21 -3.52
C PRO A 203 42.34 0.23 -3.87
N PRO A 204 42.69 0.09 -5.16
CA PRO A 204 43.66 -0.91 -5.57
C PRO A 204 45.08 -0.50 -5.19
N LEU A 205 45.98 -1.48 -5.22
CA LEU A 205 47.42 -1.27 -5.07
C LEU A 205 48.10 -1.40 -6.43
N ASP A 206 49.02 -0.51 -6.76
CA ASP A 206 49.94 -0.79 -7.85
C ASP A 206 50.84 -1.98 -7.47
N LYS A 207 51.29 -2.73 -8.47
CA LYS A 207 52.09 -3.94 -8.29
C LYS A 207 53.36 -3.75 -7.48
N GLU A 208 54.06 -2.62 -7.64
CA GLU A 208 55.30 -2.37 -6.89
C GLU A 208 55.02 -2.19 -5.40
N THR A 209 54.00 -1.40 -5.06
CA THR A 209 53.52 -1.24 -3.69
C THR A 209 53.04 -2.56 -3.09
N PHE A 210 52.30 -3.36 -3.86
CA PHE A 210 51.87 -4.68 -3.42
C PHE A 210 53.06 -5.60 -3.09
N ILE A 211 54.05 -5.71 -3.98
CA ILE A 211 55.25 -6.55 -3.79
C ILE A 211 56.04 -6.08 -2.56
N LYS A 212 56.14 -4.77 -2.33
CA LYS A 212 56.77 -4.23 -1.12
C LYS A 212 56.02 -4.68 0.13
N TYR A 213 54.71 -4.43 0.18
CA TYR A 213 53.88 -4.74 1.35
C TYR A 213 53.81 -6.24 1.66
N ILE A 214 53.75 -7.11 0.65
CA ILE A 214 53.71 -8.55 0.88
C ILE A 214 55.05 -9.08 1.42
N ASN A 215 56.19 -8.56 0.96
CA ASN A 215 57.51 -8.94 1.47
C ASN A 215 57.76 -8.44 2.90
N GLU A 216 57.19 -7.28 3.27
CA GLU A 216 57.23 -6.72 4.63
C GLU A 216 56.20 -7.36 5.57
N ASN A 217 55.39 -8.33 5.10
CA ASN A 217 54.25 -8.91 5.83
C ASN A 217 53.32 -7.81 6.41
N ASN A 218 53.07 -6.77 5.60
CA ASN A 218 52.35 -5.58 6.02
C ASN A 218 50.87 -5.89 6.27
N GLN A 219 50.33 -5.41 7.39
CA GLN A 219 48.93 -5.63 7.77
C GLN A 219 47.93 -5.17 6.71
N ASN A 220 48.25 -4.16 5.89
CA ASN A 220 47.36 -3.67 4.83
C ASN A 220 47.01 -4.75 3.78
N ILE A 221 47.86 -5.76 3.57
CA ILE A 221 47.55 -6.88 2.66
C ILE A 221 46.53 -7.82 3.31
N HIS A 222 46.69 -8.08 4.60
CA HIS A 222 45.97 -9.11 5.34
C HIS A 222 44.69 -8.61 6.01
N ASN A 223 44.56 -7.30 6.24
CA ASN A 223 43.40 -6.68 6.86
C ASN A 223 42.11 -6.98 6.08
N VAL A 224 41.11 -7.51 6.78
CA VAL A 224 39.81 -7.84 6.21
C VAL A 224 38.85 -6.69 6.46
N ASN A 225 38.66 -5.87 5.44
CA ASN A 225 37.72 -4.78 5.43
C ASN A 225 36.76 -5.02 4.26
N LEU A 226 35.55 -5.47 4.57
CA LEU A 226 34.56 -5.77 3.53
C LEU A 226 33.99 -4.46 2.98
N PRO A 227 34.17 -4.17 1.68
CA PRO A 227 33.61 -2.96 1.07
C PRO A 227 32.08 -3.00 1.08
N LEU A 228 31.46 -1.85 1.37
CA LEU A 228 30.01 -1.66 1.22
C LEU A 228 29.64 -1.89 -0.25
N GLN A 229 28.58 -2.66 -0.50
CA GLN A 229 28.28 -3.15 -1.85
C GLN A 229 27.16 -2.40 -2.56
N CYS A 230 26.37 -1.62 -1.83
CA CYS A 230 25.33 -0.79 -2.41
C CYS A 230 25.02 0.42 -1.52
N SER A 231 24.35 1.42 -2.09
CA SER A 231 23.93 2.64 -1.41
C SER A 231 22.41 2.75 -1.30
N LEU A 232 21.95 3.21 -0.14
CA LEU A 232 20.57 3.63 0.13
C LEU A 232 20.54 5.14 0.31
N TYR A 233 19.90 5.84 -0.62
CA TYR A 233 19.73 7.29 -0.59
C TYR A 233 18.36 7.64 -0.01
N ILE A 234 18.29 8.44 1.05
CA ILE A 234 17.04 8.76 1.76
C ILE A 234 16.79 10.27 1.75
N LYS A 235 15.70 10.70 1.13
CA LYS A 235 15.33 12.13 1.05
C LYS A 235 13.94 12.40 1.61
N GLN A 236 13.89 13.11 2.75
CA GLN A 236 12.66 13.63 3.36
C GLN A 236 12.33 15.01 2.75
N GLN A 237 11.18 15.12 2.10
CA GLN A 237 10.71 16.36 1.50
C GLN A 237 9.23 16.60 1.79
N GLY A 238 8.91 17.78 2.29
CA GLY A 238 7.56 18.16 2.68
C GLY A 238 6.53 18.23 1.54
N ALA A 239 5.30 18.59 1.88
CA ALA A 239 4.20 18.70 0.93
C ALA A 239 4.45 19.82 -0.09
N GLY A 240 4.19 19.52 -1.37
CA GLY A 240 4.33 20.52 -2.43
C GLY A 240 5.78 20.89 -2.78
N ASN A 241 6.79 20.20 -2.25
CA ASN A 241 8.21 20.50 -2.49
C ASN A 241 8.71 20.15 -3.91
N GLY A 242 7.97 19.34 -4.67
CA GLY A 242 8.40 18.84 -5.97
C GLY A 242 9.21 17.54 -5.89
N LYS A 243 8.77 16.58 -5.05
CA LYS A 243 9.42 15.27 -4.85
C LYS A 243 9.70 14.53 -6.15
N THR A 244 8.65 14.24 -6.92
CA THR A 244 8.74 13.53 -8.20
C THR A 244 9.57 14.30 -9.22
N PHE A 245 9.45 15.62 -9.25
CA PHE A 245 10.28 16.49 -10.10
C PHE A 245 11.77 16.28 -9.80
N GLY A 246 12.18 16.41 -8.54
CA GLY A 246 13.57 16.25 -8.12
C GLY A 246 14.08 14.80 -8.20
N LEU A 247 13.21 13.82 -8.01
CA LEU A 247 13.54 12.39 -8.19
C LEU A 247 13.98 12.11 -9.64
N ILE A 248 13.21 12.61 -10.61
CA ILE A 248 13.48 12.41 -12.04
C ILE A 248 14.78 13.11 -12.47
N GLN A 249 15.06 14.29 -11.93
CA GLN A 249 16.32 15.00 -12.22
C GLN A 249 17.58 14.22 -11.84
N ASN A 250 17.49 13.30 -10.86
CA ASN A 250 18.64 12.48 -10.48
C ASN A 250 19.12 11.56 -11.62
N ILE A 251 18.28 11.24 -12.62
CA ILE A 251 18.64 10.36 -13.74
C ILE A 251 19.83 10.90 -14.55
N GLU A 252 20.00 12.23 -14.61
CA GLU A 252 21.13 12.88 -15.28
C GLU A 252 22.22 13.38 -14.30
N SER A 253 22.03 13.17 -13.00
CA SER A 253 23.01 13.61 -12.04
C SER A 253 24.28 12.76 -12.12
N LYS A 254 25.43 13.41 -11.86
CA LYS A 254 26.77 12.82 -11.95
C LYS A 254 26.93 11.54 -11.11
N ASP A 255 26.29 11.48 -9.94
CA ASP A 255 26.30 10.29 -9.07
C ASP A 255 25.58 9.07 -9.68
N PHE A 256 24.71 9.28 -10.68
CA PHE A 256 23.83 8.27 -11.26
C PHE A 256 24.15 7.96 -12.73
N GLU A 257 25.16 8.64 -13.29
CA GLU A 257 25.53 8.54 -14.71
C GLU A 257 25.96 7.12 -15.14
N HIS A 258 26.46 6.32 -14.20
CA HIS A 258 26.92 4.94 -14.45
C HIS A 258 25.78 3.92 -14.57
N TYR A 259 24.54 4.26 -14.19
CA TYR A 259 23.41 3.35 -14.30
C TYR A 259 22.88 3.27 -15.74
N LYS A 260 22.59 2.04 -16.18
CA LYS A 260 21.96 1.76 -17.48
C LYS A 260 20.47 1.48 -17.34
N CYS A 261 19.99 1.21 -16.13
CA CYS A 261 18.59 0.93 -15.87
C CYS A 261 18.09 1.64 -14.62
N PHE A 262 16.97 2.35 -14.75
CA PHE A 262 16.23 2.92 -13.63
C PHE A 262 14.87 2.25 -13.53
N ILE A 263 14.56 1.66 -12.38
CA ILE A 263 13.19 1.21 -12.09
C ILE A 263 12.59 2.22 -11.12
N ILE A 264 11.57 2.95 -11.57
CA ILE A 264 10.86 3.95 -10.79
C ILE A 264 9.51 3.39 -10.38
N VAL A 265 9.32 3.22 -9.08
CA VAL A 265 8.11 2.62 -8.51
C VAL A 265 7.43 3.51 -7.50
N THR A 266 6.12 3.31 -7.38
CA THR A 266 5.26 3.92 -6.37
C THR A 266 4.15 2.94 -6.00
N LYS A 267 3.45 3.14 -4.87
CA LYS A 267 2.34 2.27 -4.46
C LYS A 267 1.10 2.50 -5.34
N GLN A 268 0.76 3.75 -5.64
CA GLN A 268 -0.50 4.10 -6.28
C GLN A 268 -0.46 3.98 -7.81
N HIS A 269 -1.50 3.39 -8.40
CA HIS A 269 -1.62 3.30 -9.87
C HIS A 269 -1.76 4.65 -10.57
N SER A 270 -2.32 5.67 -9.92
CA SER A 270 -2.43 7.03 -10.48
C SER A 270 -1.07 7.73 -10.50
N ALA A 271 -0.26 7.58 -9.45
CA ALA A 271 1.04 8.22 -9.29
C ALA A 271 2.06 7.79 -10.36
N LYS A 272 2.00 6.54 -10.86
CA LYS A 272 2.87 6.08 -11.96
C LYS A 272 2.70 6.93 -13.23
N THR A 273 1.46 7.36 -13.53
CA THR A 273 1.14 8.20 -14.68
C THR A 273 1.63 9.62 -14.45
N VAL A 274 1.56 10.12 -13.21
CA VAL A 274 2.15 11.41 -12.83
C VAL A 274 3.67 11.40 -13.03
N ILE A 275 4.37 10.34 -12.60
CA ILE A 275 5.82 10.17 -12.82
C ILE A 275 6.14 10.17 -14.32
N TYR A 276 5.36 9.44 -15.12
CA TYR A 276 5.54 9.39 -16.59
C TYR A 276 5.33 10.77 -17.24
N ASN A 277 4.25 11.46 -16.88
CA ASN A 277 3.96 12.79 -17.42
C ASN A 277 5.00 13.83 -16.98
N GLU A 278 5.47 13.74 -15.73
CA GLU A 278 6.52 14.59 -15.20
C GLU A 278 7.83 14.42 -15.97
N LEU A 279 8.23 13.17 -16.24
CA LEU A 279 9.42 12.88 -17.06
C LEU A 279 9.27 13.48 -18.46
N LYS A 280 8.12 13.30 -19.11
CA LYS A 280 7.85 13.87 -20.43
C LYS A 280 7.92 15.41 -20.40
N ASN A 281 7.28 16.03 -19.42
CA ASN A 281 7.28 17.48 -19.27
C ASN A 281 8.69 18.04 -19.04
N GLN A 282 9.54 17.35 -18.29
CA GLN A 282 10.92 17.80 -18.07
C GLN A 282 11.77 17.69 -19.33
N ILE A 283 11.54 16.67 -20.16
CA ILE A 283 12.18 16.56 -21.48
C ILE A 283 11.69 17.69 -22.39
N ASP A 284 10.37 17.86 -22.51
CA ASP A 284 9.75 18.87 -23.39
C ASP A 284 10.15 20.31 -23.01
N ASN A 285 10.38 20.59 -21.72
CA ASN A 285 10.81 21.88 -21.21
C ASN A 285 12.34 22.04 -21.06
N ASN A 286 13.15 21.13 -21.62
CA ASN A 286 14.63 21.16 -21.53
C ASN A 286 15.21 21.18 -20.10
N HIS A 287 14.48 20.61 -19.13
CA HIS A 287 15.01 20.37 -17.78
C HIS A 287 15.94 19.15 -17.73
N LEU A 288 15.75 18.18 -18.62
CA LEU A 288 16.65 17.05 -18.84
C LEU A 288 17.34 17.23 -20.21
N LYS A 289 18.66 17.39 -20.19
CA LYS A 289 19.44 17.88 -21.36
C LYS A 289 20.18 16.78 -22.11
N HIS A 290 20.31 15.61 -21.50
CA HIS A 290 21.21 14.54 -21.94
C HIS A 290 20.47 13.31 -22.44
N ILE A 291 19.20 13.47 -22.82
CA ILE A 291 18.33 12.39 -23.32
C ILE A 291 18.07 12.57 -24.81
N SER A 292 18.37 11.53 -25.61
CA SER A 292 18.10 11.46 -27.05
C SER A 292 17.55 10.08 -27.45
N ASP A 293 17.10 9.90 -28.70
CA ASP A 293 16.63 8.62 -29.25
C ASP A 293 15.55 7.92 -28.40
N LEU A 294 14.53 8.69 -27.98
CA LEU A 294 13.47 8.22 -27.08
C LEU A 294 12.50 7.26 -27.76
N ILE A 295 12.37 6.06 -27.19
CA ILE A 295 11.39 5.05 -27.58
C ILE A 295 10.48 4.76 -26.37
N TYR A 296 9.17 4.93 -26.58
CA TYR A 296 8.14 4.70 -25.57
C TYR A 296 7.32 3.45 -25.91
N VAL A 297 7.15 2.56 -24.94
CA VAL A 297 6.22 1.43 -25.02
C VAL A 297 5.33 1.45 -23.77
N ASN A 298 4.01 1.49 -23.97
CA ASN A 298 3.01 1.41 -22.91
C ASN A 298 2.18 0.14 -23.10
N GLU A 299 2.46 -0.87 -22.28
CA GLU A 299 1.79 -2.16 -22.32
C GLU A 299 1.58 -2.67 -20.90
N ASN A 300 0.44 -3.32 -20.65
CA ASN A 300 0.10 -3.90 -19.35
C ASN A 300 0.25 -2.92 -18.17
N ASN A 301 -0.19 -1.67 -18.34
CA ASN A 301 -0.19 -0.66 -17.28
C ASN A 301 1.21 -0.26 -16.76
N LYS A 302 2.28 -0.50 -17.55
CA LYS A 302 3.67 -0.12 -17.25
C LYS A 302 4.22 0.78 -18.37
N TYR A 303 5.06 1.74 -18.02
CA TYR A 303 5.76 2.57 -19.01
C TYR A 303 7.19 2.11 -19.14
N GLN A 304 7.58 1.70 -20.34
CA GLN A 304 8.95 1.35 -20.69
C GLN A 304 9.51 2.42 -21.61
N ILE A 305 10.67 2.94 -21.24
CA ILE A 305 11.31 4.03 -21.96
C ILE A 305 12.74 3.59 -22.22
N SER A 306 13.19 3.72 -23.47
CA SER A 306 14.58 3.53 -23.84
C SER A 306 15.08 4.83 -24.43
N TYR A 307 16.28 5.23 -24.05
CA TYR A 307 16.90 6.47 -24.54
C TYR A 307 18.41 6.29 -24.65
N LYS A 308 19.05 7.16 -25.42
CA LYS A 308 20.49 7.29 -25.48
C LYS A 308 20.93 8.48 -24.63
N ASN A 309 21.74 8.21 -23.61
CA ASN A 309 22.36 9.24 -22.79
C ASN A 309 23.48 9.91 -23.60
N THR A 310 23.38 11.21 -23.87
CA THR A 310 24.34 11.92 -24.72
C THR A 310 25.68 12.20 -24.04
N ASN A 311 25.73 12.22 -22.71
CA ASN A 311 26.99 12.38 -21.97
C ASN A 311 27.83 11.11 -22.00
N THR A 312 27.21 9.96 -21.74
CA THR A 312 27.92 8.66 -21.69
C THR A 312 27.93 7.90 -23.01
N ASN A 313 27.12 8.34 -23.97
CA ASN A 313 26.87 7.63 -25.23
C ASN A 313 26.36 6.19 -25.01
N THR A 314 25.66 5.94 -23.90
CA THR A 314 25.10 4.62 -23.56
C THR A 314 23.59 4.56 -23.76
N THR A 315 23.08 3.37 -24.08
CA THR A 315 21.64 3.11 -24.09
C THR A 315 21.17 2.83 -22.67
N CYS A 316 20.20 3.60 -22.22
CA CYS A 316 19.61 3.52 -20.90
C CYS A 316 18.13 3.15 -20.99
N HIS A 317 17.61 2.55 -19.92
CA HIS A 317 16.21 2.14 -19.83
C HIS A 317 15.57 2.65 -18.55
N ILE A 318 14.32 3.12 -18.64
CA ILE A 318 13.48 3.47 -17.50
C ILE A 318 12.25 2.57 -17.52
N LEU A 319 11.95 1.94 -16.39
CA LEU A 319 10.70 1.22 -16.14
C LEU A 319 9.91 1.95 -15.07
N ILE A 320 8.74 2.47 -15.40
CA ILE A 320 7.81 3.07 -14.43
C ILE A 320 6.66 2.08 -14.17
N ALA A 321 6.52 1.64 -12.93
CA ALA A 321 5.55 0.63 -12.52
C ALA A 321 5.05 0.85 -11.09
N THR A 322 4.12 0.01 -10.63
CA THR A 322 3.82 -0.07 -9.19
C THR A 322 4.81 -0.98 -8.47
N ILE A 323 5.09 -0.71 -7.20
CA ILE A 323 5.95 -1.56 -6.36
C ILE A 323 5.40 -2.99 -6.27
N ASP A 324 4.07 -3.16 -6.24
CA ASP A 324 3.41 -4.47 -6.20
C ASP A 324 3.72 -5.29 -7.45
N SER A 325 3.75 -4.63 -8.61
CA SER A 325 4.13 -5.31 -9.84
C SER A 325 5.60 -5.70 -9.86
N LEU A 326 6.48 -4.94 -9.20
CA LEU A 326 7.88 -5.30 -9.08
C LEU A 326 8.05 -6.52 -8.15
N MET A 327 7.40 -6.50 -6.99
CA MET A 327 7.43 -7.62 -6.03
C MET A 327 6.84 -8.89 -6.63
N TYR A 328 5.72 -8.79 -7.35
CA TYR A 328 5.12 -9.93 -8.07
C TYR A 328 6.09 -10.58 -9.07
N SER A 329 6.96 -9.80 -9.73
CA SER A 329 7.97 -10.33 -10.65
C SER A 329 9.17 -10.99 -9.96
N LEU A 330 9.33 -10.80 -8.64
CA LEU A 330 10.50 -11.23 -7.87
C LEU A 330 10.21 -12.30 -6.82
N GLY A 331 8.99 -12.34 -6.27
CA GLY A 331 8.58 -13.26 -5.21
C GLY A 331 7.82 -14.50 -5.67
N ASP A 332 7.45 -15.36 -4.73
CA ASP A 332 6.68 -16.58 -4.96
C ASP A 332 5.19 -16.28 -5.10
N ILE A 333 4.67 -16.41 -6.32
CA ILE A 333 3.26 -16.18 -6.64
C ILE A 333 2.33 -17.31 -6.15
N LYS A 334 2.87 -18.42 -5.63
CA LYS A 334 2.11 -19.58 -5.14
C LYS A 334 1.80 -19.55 -3.63
N THR A 335 2.01 -18.40 -2.98
CA THR A 335 1.70 -18.21 -1.55
C THR A 335 0.23 -18.41 -1.20
N LYS A 336 -0.05 -18.86 0.03
CA LYS A 336 -1.38 -19.14 0.59
C LYS A 336 -1.84 -18.15 1.67
N GLU A 337 -1.18 -17.01 1.85
CA GLU A 337 -1.57 -16.01 2.86
C GLU A 337 -2.93 -15.33 2.56
N ILE A 338 -3.61 -14.74 3.58
CA ILE A 338 -4.86 -13.96 3.39
C ILE A 338 -4.69 -12.95 2.27
N ASN A 339 -3.60 -12.20 2.35
CA ASN A 339 -3.21 -11.23 1.36
C ASN A 339 -2.08 -11.82 0.52
N LYS A 340 -2.42 -12.25 -0.70
CA LYS A 340 -1.45 -12.82 -1.65
C LYS A 340 -0.24 -11.91 -1.87
N PHE A 341 -0.41 -10.57 -1.84
CA PHE A 341 0.70 -9.64 -2.00
C PHE A 341 1.64 -9.62 -0.80
N GLU A 342 1.10 -9.71 0.42
CA GLU A 342 1.92 -9.84 1.64
C GLU A 342 2.77 -11.11 1.56
N GLY A 343 2.19 -12.24 1.16
CA GLY A 343 2.94 -13.50 1.05
C GLY A 343 4.02 -13.50 -0.05
N ILE A 344 3.82 -12.76 -1.14
CA ILE A 344 4.86 -12.53 -2.14
C ILE A 344 6.03 -11.77 -1.51
N ILE A 345 5.75 -10.75 -0.71
CA ILE A 345 6.78 -9.94 -0.03
C ILE A 345 7.52 -10.78 1.02
N SER A 346 6.80 -11.55 1.84
CA SER A 346 7.38 -12.50 2.82
C SER A 346 8.34 -13.47 2.14
N SER A 347 7.97 -14.04 0.99
CA SER A 347 8.86 -14.95 0.25
C SER A 347 10.20 -14.30 -0.16
N ILE A 348 10.17 -13.01 -0.52
CA ILE A 348 11.38 -12.26 -0.89
C ILE A 348 12.27 -12.10 0.34
N ILE A 349 11.68 -11.72 1.48
CA ILE A 349 12.37 -11.60 2.77
C ILE A 349 13.01 -12.95 3.17
N ASP A 350 12.31 -14.07 2.94
CA ASP A 350 12.77 -15.44 3.21
C ASP A 350 13.80 -16.00 2.20
N GLY A 351 14.34 -15.12 1.33
CA GLY A 351 15.42 -15.44 0.42
C GLY A 351 15.02 -16.17 -0.86
N TYR A 352 13.74 -16.11 -1.27
CA TYR A 352 13.26 -16.75 -2.51
C TYR A 352 14.11 -16.35 -3.74
N ILE A 353 14.47 -15.07 -3.84
CA ILE A 353 15.28 -14.51 -4.94
C ILE A 353 16.65 -15.20 -5.06
N GLU A 354 17.29 -15.53 -3.94
CA GLU A 354 18.58 -16.22 -3.94
C GLU A 354 18.40 -17.71 -4.24
N LYS A 355 17.43 -18.37 -3.59
CA LYS A 355 17.09 -19.78 -3.80
C LYS A 355 16.77 -20.09 -5.27
N GLN A 356 15.99 -19.23 -5.93
CA GLN A 356 15.62 -19.37 -7.34
C GLN A 356 16.67 -18.80 -8.32
N LYS A 357 17.80 -18.28 -7.81
CA LYS A 357 18.88 -17.68 -8.62
C LYS A 357 18.37 -16.62 -9.62
N ILE A 358 17.41 -15.80 -9.21
CA ILE A 358 16.83 -14.75 -10.08
C ILE A 358 17.92 -13.70 -10.40
N ARG A 359 18.21 -13.47 -11.69
CA ARG A 359 19.28 -12.54 -12.14
C ARG A 359 18.76 -11.32 -12.87
N SER A 360 17.50 -11.34 -13.30
CA SER A 360 16.89 -10.27 -14.06
C SER A 360 15.39 -10.23 -13.81
N ILE A 361 14.78 -9.08 -14.09
CA ILE A 361 13.34 -8.89 -14.12
C ILE A 361 12.89 -8.94 -15.58
N SER A 362 11.98 -9.85 -15.91
CA SER A 362 11.33 -9.88 -17.22
C SER A 362 10.02 -9.08 -17.19
N CYS A 363 9.89 -8.09 -18.06
CA CYS A 363 8.68 -7.29 -18.23
C CYS A 363 8.38 -7.12 -19.73
N ASN A 364 7.25 -7.66 -20.20
CA ASN A 364 6.77 -7.58 -21.59
C ASN A 364 7.85 -7.98 -22.63
N GLY A 365 8.54 -9.10 -22.41
CA GLY A 365 9.56 -9.61 -23.33
C GLY A 365 10.93 -8.94 -23.24
N LYS A 366 11.10 -7.85 -22.46
CA LYS A 366 12.40 -7.26 -22.12
C LYS A 366 12.90 -7.75 -20.76
N SER A 367 14.20 -8.01 -20.66
CA SER A 367 14.87 -8.50 -19.45
C SER A 367 15.84 -7.45 -18.91
N TYR A 368 15.64 -7.01 -17.67
CA TYR A 368 16.46 -6.03 -16.98
C TYR A 368 17.35 -6.72 -15.95
N LYS A 369 18.67 -6.62 -16.07
CA LYS A 369 19.61 -7.27 -15.15
C LYS A 369 19.56 -6.61 -13.76
N LEU A 370 19.51 -7.43 -12.72
CA LEU A 370 19.58 -6.99 -11.32
C LEU A 370 21.04 -6.94 -10.88
N ASN A 371 21.71 -5.81 -11.06
CA ASN A 371 23.14 -5.63 -10.73
C ASN A 371 23.47 -4.16 -10.41
N LYS A 372 24.76 -3.86 -10.21
CA LYS A 372 25.26 -2.51 -9.90
C LYS A 372 25.02 -1.45 -10.99
N GLU A 373 24.57 -1.82 -12.19
CA GLU A 373 24.18 -0.88 -13.26
C GLU A 373 22.68 -0.54 -13.23
N MET A 374 21.97 -0.99 -12.20
CA MET A 374 20.56 -0.69 -11.98
C MET A 374 20.35 0.10 -10.68
N CYS A 375 19.52 1.14 -10.73
CA CYS A 375 19.06 1.86 -9.55
C CYS A 375 17.52 1.76 -9.40
N LEU A 376 17.08 1.47 -8.17
CA LEU A 376 15.66 1.43 -7.81
C LEU A 376 15.24 2.76 -7.18
N PHE A 377 14.32 3.48 -7.81
CA PHE A 377 13.73 4.70 -7.27
C PHE A 377 12.35 4.40 -6.69
N VAL A 378 12.12 4.77 -5.45
CA VAL A 378 10.84 4.57 -4.76
C VAL A 378 10.26 5.93 -4.36
N ASP A 379 9.16 6.31 -5.01
CA ASP A 379 8.40 7.53 -4.70
C ASP A 379 7.29 7.24 -3.69
N GLU A 380 6.96 8.23 -2.85
CA GLU A 380 5.96 8.15 -1.78
C GLU A 380 6.17 6.94 -0.84
N THR A 381 7.43 6.71 -0.44
CA THR A 381 7.86 5.51 0.29
C THR A 381 7.13 5.30 1.63
N GLN A 382 6.60 6.36 2.25
CA GLN A 382 5.79 6.27 3.48
C GLN A 382 4.43 5.56 3.28
N ASP A 383 4.00 5.35 2.02
CA ASP A 383 2.79 4.56 1.71
C ASP A 383 3.05 3.05 1.74
N LEU A 384 4.30 2.63 1.93
CA LEU A 384 4.71 1.22 1.98
C LEU A 384 4.85 0.75 3.43
N SER A 385 4.50 -0.51 3.71
CA SER A 385 4.78 -1.13 5.01
C SER A 385 6.27 -1.40 5.21
N ASP A 386 6.67 -1.61 6.46
CA ASP A 386 8.02 -2.03 6.83
C ASP A 386 8.46 -3.32 6.12
N ASP A 387 7.54 -4.24 5.81
CA ASP A 387 7.85 -5.45 5.03
C ASP A 387 8.35 -5.15 3.62
N TYR A 388 7.83 -4.10 2.96
CA TYR A 388 8.43 -3.66 1.69
C TYR A 388 9.86 -3.16 1.90
N ALA A 389 10.15 -2.45 3.00
CA ALA A 389 11.51 -2.03 3.28
C ALA A 389 12.43 -3.24 3.49
N LYS A 390 12.01 -4.24 4.27
CA LYS A 390 12.75 -5.50 4.48
C LYS A 390 12.99 -6.25 3.18
N ALA A 391 11.98 -6.34 2.30
CA ALA A 391 12.11 -6.96 0.99
C ALA A 391 13.08 -6.20 0.09
N ILE A 392 12.99 -4.86 0.04
CA ILE A 392 13.93 -4.01 -0.72
C ILE A 392 15.36 -4.20 -0.22
N ILE A 393 15.60 -4.16 1.10
CA ILE A 393 16.92 -4.42 1.70
C ILE A 393 17.45 -5.82 1.30
N THR A 394 16.57 -6.82 1.29
CA THR A 394 16.94 -8.18 0.87
C THR A 394 17.32 -8.24 -0.60
N ILE A 395 16.59 -7.54 -1.48
CA ILE A 395 16.96 -7.39 -2.89
C ILE A 395 18.31 -6.68 -3.04
N MET A 396 18.51 -5.56 -2.33
CA MET A 396 19.76 -4.79 -2.34
C MET A 396 20.95 -5.67 -1.95
N ARG A 397 20.84 -6.46 -0.87
CA ARG A 397 21.91 -7.36 -0.41
C ARG A 397 22.18 -8.51 -1.38
N ASN A 398 21.12 -9.09 -1.94
CA ASN A 398 21.26 -10.27 -2.80
C ASN A 398 21.71 -9.93 -4.22
N LYS A 399 21.56 -8.67 -4.65
CA LYS A 399 21.81 -8.24 -6.04
C LYS A 399 22.73 -7.05 -6.20
N TYR A 400 23.13 -6.40 -5.10
CA TYR A 400 23.93 -5.17 -5.07
C TYR A 400 23.36 -4.06 -5.96
N ILE A 401 22.05 -3.86 -5.87
CA ILE A 401 21.39 -2.71 -6.50
C ILE A 401 21.38 -1.54 -5.52
N ASP A 402 21.62 -0.34 -6.03
CA ASP A 402 21.45 0.89 -5.26
C ASP A 402 19.98 1.28 -5.26
N THR A 403 19.52 1.94 -4.18
CA THR A 403 18.12 2.35 -4.02
C THR A 403 18.04 3.80 -3.57
N TYR A 404 17.17 4.56 -4.22
CA TYR A 404 16.83 5.93 -3.86
C TYR A 404 15.38 6.02 -3.41
N ILE A 405 15.16 6.47 -2.18
CA ILE A 405 13.82 6.64 -1.63
C ILE A 405 13.54 8.12 -1.38
N VAL A 406 12.33 8.54 -1.75
CA VAL A 406 11.79 9.85 -1.41
C VAL A 406 10.44 9.68 -0.72
N GLY A 407 10.14 10.57 0.22
CA GLY A 407 8.91 10.52 0.98
C GLY A 407 8.70 11.73 1.87
N ASP A 408 7.55 11.73 2.52
CA ASP A 408 7.20 12.71 3.55
C ASP A 408 6.61 12.01 4.77
N ARG A 409 7.35 11.99 5.88
CA ARG A 409 6.89 11.46 7.17
C ARG A 409 5.54 12.03 7.61
N LEU A 410 5.25 13.32 7.36
CA LEU A 410 3.97 13.96 7.67
C LEU A 410 2.89 13.75 6.59
N GLN A 411 3.06 12.74 5.73
CA GLN A 411 2.02 12.21 4.85
C GLN A 411 1.81 10.71 5.05
N SER A 412 2.12 10.21 6.25
CA SER A 412 1.95 8.80 6.66
C SER A 412 0.48 8.52 7.01
N ILE A 413 -0.43 8.66 6.04
CA ILE A 413 -1.88 8.61 6.27
C ILE A 413 -2.47 7.20 6.29
N THR A 414 -1.73 6.20 5.84
CA THR A 414 -2.17 4.80 5.78
C THR A 414 -1.55 3.97 6.90
N LEU A 415 -0.25 4.13 7.13
CA LEU A 415 0.55 3.31 8.03
C LEU A 415 1.32 4.19 9.00
N GLU A 416 1.19 3.90 10.29
CA GLU A 416 1.94 4.58 11.35
C GLU A 416 3.42 4.19 11.30
N ASP A 417 3.70 2.88 11.32
CA ASP A 417 5.01 2.31 11.00
C ASP A 417 5.08 2.01 9.51
N ASN A 418 6.00 2.67 8.81
CA ASN A 418 6.11 2.58 7.36
C ASN A 418 7.56 2.45 6.90
N ALA A 419 7.75 2.05 5.64
CA ALA A 419 9.05 1.81 5.05
C ALA A 419 9.99 3.02 5.18
N PHE A 420 9.48 4.24 4.99
CA PHE A 420 10.31 5.45 5.05
C PHE A 420 10.91 5.66 6.44
N GLN A 421 10.11 5.45 7.49
CA GLN A 421 10.61 5.49 8.88
C GLN A 421 11.54 4.32 9.17
N TYR A 422 11.23 3.12 8.67
CA TYR A 422 12.09 1.94 8.83
C TYR A 422 13.50 2.20 8.26
N PHE A 423 13.59 2.69 7.01
CA PHE A 423 14.87 3.04 6.39
C PHE A 423 15.61 4.16 7.14
N SER A 424 14.87 5.14 7.66
CA SER A 424 15.45 6.28 8.37
C SER A 424 15.99 5.90 9.74
N ASN A 425 15.34 4.97 10.45
CA ASN A 425 15.63 4.65 11.85
C ASN A 425 16.56 3.44 12.04
N HIS A 426 16.80 2.63 11.00
CA HIS A 426 17.65 1.44 11.08
C HIS A 426 18.94 1.60 10.29
N GLU A 427 19.97 0.87 10.72
CA GLU A 427 21.23 0.69 10.01
C GLU A 427 21.29 -0.70 9.36
N PHE A 428 22.00 -0.80 8.24
CA PHE A 428 22.00 -2.01 7.42
C PHE A 428 23.42 -2.45 7.08
N SER A 429 23.81 -3.64 7.54
CA SER A 429 25.09 -4.24 7.15
C SER A 429 25.23 -4.33 5.64
N TYR A 430 26.43 -4.01 5.14
CA TYR A 430 26.82 -3.99 3.72
C TYR A 430 26.15 -2.93 2.82
N ILE A 431 25.34 -2.03 3.38
CA ILE A 431 24.66 -0.97 2.65
C ILE A 431 25.11 0.39 3.20
N GLN A 432 25.56 1.27 2.32
CA GLN A 432 25.88 2.65 2.67
C GLN A 432 24.61 3.48 2.74
N LYS A 433 24.22 3.94 3.93
CA LYS A 433 23.08 4.84 4.11
C LYS A 433 23.50 6.29 3.92
N LYS A 434 22.89 6.98 2.95
CA LYS A 434 23.10 8.40 2.63
C LYS A 434 21.81 9.17 2.88
N GLN A 435 21.69 9.77 4.07
CA GLN A 435 20.50 10.50 4.49
C GLN A 435 20.69 12.00 4.28
N TYR A 436 19.85 12.60 3.44
CA TYR A 436 19.89 14.04 3.16
C TYR A 436 19.15 14.84 4.23
N LYS A 437 19.56 16.10 4.44
CA LYS A 437 18.86 17.03 5.35
C LYS A 437 17.40 17.20 4.90
N PRO A 438 16.41 17.07 5.83
CA PRO A 438 15.01 17.33 5.51
C PRO A 438 14.78 18.75 4.96
N THR A 439 13.93 18.88 3.94
CA THR A 439 13.53 20.18 3.38
C THR A 439 12.01 20.31 3.28
N ASN A 440 11.49 21.53 3.46
CA ASN A 440 10.06 21.81 3.38
C ASN A 440 9.76 23.14 2.66
N LEU A 441 10.52 23.41 1.60
CA LEU A 441 10.26 24.50 0.66
C LEU A 441 9.03 24.19 -0.19
N CYS A 442 7.87 24.77 0.10
CA CYS A 442 6.63 24.47 -0.62
C CYS A 442 6.59 25.24 -1.94
N ARG A 443 6.51 24.51 -3.07
CA ARG A 443 6.36 25.08 -4.43
C ARG A 443 4.91 25.09 -4.92
N ARG A 444 3.98 24.55 -4.13
CA ARG A 444 2.55 24.45 -4.51
C ARG A 444 1.78 25.71 -4.17
N PHE A 445 2.00 26.26 -2.98
CA PHE A 445 1.41 27.50 -2.48
C PHE A 445 2.49 28.28 -1.73
N TYR A 446 2.35 29.60 -1.70
CA TYR A 446 3.36 30.50 -1.12
C TYR A 446 2.76 31.69 -0.37
N HIS A 447 1.42 31.86 -0.36
CA HIS A 447 0.75 32.94 0.37
C HIS A 447 1.00 32.85 1.88
N ASN A 448 1.26 33.99 2.52
CA ASN A 448 1.76 34.07 3.90
C ASN A 448 0.75 33.58 4.94
N ASP A 449 -0.53 33.92 4.77
CA ASP A 449 -1.60 33.50 5.68
C ASP A 449 -1.79 31.97 5.67
N LEU A 450 -1.70 31.33 4.51
CA LEU A 450 -1.76 29.88 4.37
C LEU A 450 -0.58 29.16 5.04
N VAL A 451 0.65 29.65 4.80
CA VAL A 451 1.86 29.07 5.39
C VAL A 451 1.84 29.19 6.91
N LYS A 452 1.52 30.39 7.43
CA LYS A 452 1.37 30.63 8.88
C LYS A 452 0.32 29.73 9.50
N PHE A 453 -0.85 29.62 8.88
CA PHE A 453 -1.92 28.75 9.39
C PHE A 453 -1.49 27.28 9.44
N ILE A 454 -0.85 26.75 8.38
CA ILE A 454 -0.42 25.35 8.39
C ILE A 454 0.67 25.10 9.42
N ASN A 455 1.67 25.99 9.53
CA ASN A 455 2.74 25.87 10.53
C ASN A 455 2.20 25.96 11.96
N TYR A 456 1.10 26.70 12.17
CA TYR A 456 0.41 26.74 13.46
C TYR A 456 -0.35 25.45 13.78
N ILE A 457 -1.11 24.92 12.80
CA ILE A 457 -2.00 23.77 13.02
C ILE A 457 -1.22 22.44 13.07
N ILE A 458 -0.10 22.34 12.35
CA ILE A 458 0.69 21.11 12.19
C ILE A 458 1.93 21.14 13.10
N PRO A 459 2.11 20.16 13.99
CA PRO A 459 3.24 20.15 14.92
C PRO A 459 4.52 19.59 14.25
N PHE A 460 5.16 20.36 13.37
CA PHE A 460 6.37 19.92 12.65
C PHE A 460 7.53 19.54 13.58
N SER A 461 7.74 20.33 14.63
CA SER A 461 8.81 20.12 15.63
C SER A 461 8.71 18.78 16.36
N LYS A 462 7.48 18.32 16.64
CA LYS A 462 7.19 17.00 17.24
C LYS A 462 7.80 15.83 16.45
N TYR A 463 7.97 15.99 15.14
CA TYR A 463 8.50 14.95 14.24
C TYR A 463 9.91 15.24 13.74
N SER A 464 10.59 16.24 14.32
CA SER A 464 11.91 16.71 13.89
C SER A 464 11.94 17.11 12.41
N LEU A 465 10.84 17.72 11.93
CA LEU A 465 10.70 18.21 10.56
C LEU A 465 10.74 19.74 10.55
N PRO A 466 11.30 20.35 9.50
CA PRO A 466 11.20 21.79 9.33
C PRO A 466 9.76 22.19 8.97
N GLU A 467 9.35 23.34 9.47
CA GLU A 467 8.11 24.02 9.07
C GLU A 467 8.11 24.36 7.58
N ILE A 468 6.94 24.69 7.04
CA ILE A 468 6.82 25.06 5.63
C ILE A 468 7.49 26.41 5.39
N GLU A 469 8.34 26.45 4.37
CA GLU A 469 8.98 27.65 3.86
C GLU A 469 8.42 28.02 2.48
N GLN A 470 8.29 29.32 2.24
CA GLN A 470 7.85 29.85 0.95
C GLN A 470 8.97 29.71 -0.10
N TYR A 471 8.63 29.21 -1.29
CA TYR A 471 9.61 29.15 -2.39
C TYR A 471 9.88 30.50 -3.07
N ARG A 472 8.99 31.48 -2.86
CA ARG A 472 9.08 32.85 -3.38
C ARG A 472 8.30 33.80 -2.47
N GLU A 473 8.55 35.10 -2.62
CA GLU A 473 7.79 36.14 -1.93
C GLU A 473 6.30 36.14 -2.31
N ASP A 474 5.46 36.55 -1.35
CA ASP A 474 4.02 36.70 -1.54
C ASP A 474 3.71 37.96 -2.35
N ASP A 475 3.12 37.78 -3.52
CA ASP A 475 2.71 38.86 -4.43
C ASP A 475 1.31 39.42 -4.12
N GLU A 476 0.54 38.78 -3.24
CA GLU A 476 -0.79 39.22 -2.80
C GLU A 476 -0.93 39.32 -1.25
N PRO A 477 0.02 39.97 -0.51
CA PRO A 477 0.13 39.83 0.95
C PRO A 477 -1.03 40.42 1.76
N PHE A 478 -1.87 41.27 1.15
CA PHE A 478 -3.04 41.89 1.79
C PHE A 478 -4.36 41.17 1.47
N LYS A 479 -4.33 40.18 0.58
CA LYS A 479 -5.51 39.40 0.22
C LYS A 479 -5.54 38.15 1.09
N SER A 480 -6.70 37.88 1.68
CA SER A 480 -6.88 36.66 2.46
C SER A 480 -7.16 35.49 1.52
N HIS A 481 -6.30 34.47 1.62
CA HIS A 481 -6.40 33.21 0.89
C HIS A 481 -6.94 32.08 1.78
N LEU A 482 -6.94 32.27 3.10
CA LEU A 482 -7.56 31.38 4.08
C LEU A 482 -8.97 31.85 4.48
N LYS A 483 -9.97 30.97 4.36
CA LYS A 483 -11.29 31.21 4.96
C LYS A 483 -11.71 30.09 5.90
N LEU A 484 -11.84 30.44 7.17
CA LEU A 484 -12.43 29.60 8.22
C LEU A 484 -13.92 29.97 8.39
N PHE A 485 -14.81 28.98 8.40
CA PHE A 485 -16.24 29.22 8.67
C PHE A 485 -16.90 28.07 9.42
N GLU A 486 -17.83 28.43 10.30
CA GLU A 486 -18.54 27.49 11.18
C GLU A 486 -19.67 26.75 10.45
N GLY A 487 -19.75 25.44 10.67
CA GLY A 487 -20.82 24.58 10.20
C GLY A 487 -21.49 23.78 11.32
N LYS A 488 -22.67 23.24 11.05
CA LYS A 488 -23.39 22.33 11.97
C LYS A 488 -23.14 20.85 11.64
N CYS A 489 -23.10 19.99 12.64
CA CYS A 489 -23.01 18.54 12.38
C CYS A 489 -24.31 18.03 11.75
N VAL A 490 -24.20 17.15 10.75
CA VAL A 490 -25.35 16.53 10.07
C VAL A 490 -25.40 15.06 10.48
N TYR A 491 -26.25 14.74 11.47
CA TYR A 491 -26.42 13.37 11.97
C TYR A 491 -27.35 12.54 11.07
N ALA A 492 -27.17 11.22 11.05
CA ALA A 492 -28.06 10.31 10.32
C ALA A 492 -29.50 10.30 10.88
N THR A 493 -29.68 10.67 12.15
CA THR A 493 -30.96 10.76 12.85
C THR A 493 -31.54 12.17 12.87
N GLU A 494 -30.95 13.10 12.12
CA GLU A 494 -31.35 14.51 12.15
C GLU A 494 -32.81 14.70 11.70
N THR A 495 -33.62 15.29 12.57
CA THR A 495 -35.04 15.54 12.29
C THR A 495 -35.25 16.81 11.47
N ASN A 496 -34.35 17.79 11.54
CA ASN A 496 -34.47 19.02 10.76
C ASN A 496 -34.27 18.77 9.25
N GLU A 497 -35.35 18.88 8.47
CA GLU A 497 -35.35 18.61 7.02
C GLU A 497 -34.43 19.54 6.23
N ASN A 498 -34.20 20.76 6.73
CA ASN A 498 -33.50 21.81 5.99
C ASN A 498 -32.03 21.99 6.38
N ILE A 499 -31.49 21.20 7.33
CA ILE A 499 -30.10 21.41 7.77
C ILE A 499 -29.11 21.21 6.63
N ILE A 500 -29.32 20.18 5.79
CA ILE A 500 -28.43 19.85 4.68
C ILE A 500 -28.46 21.00 3.68
N ASN A 501 -29.66 21.45 3.32
CA ASN A 501 -29.84 22.54 2.36
C ASN A 501 -29.11 23.81 2.82
N ARG A 502 -29.33 24.24 4.07
CA ARG A 502 -28.66 25.43 4.62
C ARG A 502 -27.14 25.30 4.66
N GLU A 503 -26.62 24.13 5.02
CA GLU A 503 -25.17 23.92 5.11
C GLU A 503 -24.52 23.83 3.73
N VAL A 504 -25.18 23.24 2.73
CA VAL A 504 -24.72 23.24 1.33
C VAL A 504 -24.75 24.65 0.74
N GLU A 505 -25.80 25.44 0.99
CA GLU A 505 -25.92 26.83 0.52
C GLU A 505 -24.79 27.73 1.04
N LYS A 506 -24.41 27.57 2.32
CA LYS A 506 -23.25 28.27 2.89
C LYS A 506 -21.96 27.98 2.12
N ILE A 507 -21.73 26.71 1.76
CA ILE A 507 -20.54 26.29 1.03
C ILE A 507 -20.59 26.82 -0.41
N LEU A 508 -21.74 26.69 -1.08
CA LEU A 508 -21.95 27.18 -2.44
C LEU A 508 -21.78 28.70 -2.55
N LYS A 509 -22.12 29.47 -1.51
CA LYS A 509 -21.88 30.92 -1.50
C LYS A 509 -20.40 31.25 -1.65
N TYR A 510 -19.52 30.56 -0.91
CA TYR A 510 -18.08 30.76 -1.04
C TYR A 510 -17.55 30.22 -2.37
N TYR A 511 -18.08 29.09 -2.82
CA TYR A 511 -17.75 28.52 -4.12
C TYR A 511 -18.06 29.50 -5.26
N ASP A 512 -19.27 30.06 -5.29
CA ASP A 512 -19.72 31.02 -6.31
C ASP A 512 -18.87 32.30 -6.31
N ASN A 513 -18.53 32.82 -5.13
CA ASN A 513 -17.63 33.97 -5.02
C ASN A 513 -16.28 33.72 -5.71
N GLU A 514 -15.65 32.56 -5.48
CA GLU A 514 -14.38 32.20 -6.13
C GLU A 514 -14.52 32.08 -7.65
N VAL A 515 -15.64 31.52 -8.12
CA VAL A 515 -15.93 31.43 -9.56
C VAL A 515 -16.09 32.83 -10.18
N ILE A 516 -16.88 33.70 -9.56
CA ILE A 516 -17.18 35.05 -10.09
C ILE A 516 -15.92 35.92 -10.07
N LEU A 517 -15.18 35.94 -8.96
CA LEU A 517 -14.04 36.83 -8.78
C LEU A 517 -12.83 36.47 -9.65
N ASN A 518 -12.60 35.17 -9.90
CA ASN A 518 -11.41 34.70 -10.60
C ASN A 518 -11.68 34.08 -11.97
N ASN A 519 -12.95 34.02 -12.40
CA ASN A 519 -13.38 33.32 -13.62
C ASN A 519 -12.90 31.85 -13.66
N TYR A 520 -12.91 31.19 -12.50
CA TYR A 520 -12.51 29.79 -12.40
C TYR A 520 -13.48 28.85 -13.10
N LYS A 521 -12.98 27.68 -13.47
CA LYS A 521 -13.70 26.57 -14.08
C LYS A 521 -13.90 25.46 -13.04
N PRO A 522 -14.78 24.47 -13.29
CA PRO A 522 -15.01 23.37 -12.35
C PRO A 522 -13.71 22.67 -11.90
N ASN A 523 -12.75 22.49 -12.80
CA ASN A 523 -11.48 21.82 -12.53
C ASN A 523 -10.48 22.64 -11.71
N ASP A 524 -10.79 23.88 -11.36
CA ASP A 524 -10.02 24.69 -10.41
C ASP A 524 -10.35 24.34 -8.95
N PHE A 525 -11.41 23.55 -8.70
CA PHE A 525 -11.92 23.25 -7.38
C PHE A 525 -11.67 21.80 -6.97
N LEU A 526 -11.17 21.65 -5.73
CA LEU A 526 -11.05 20.37 -5.04
C LEU A 526 -11.81 20.43 -3.72
N ILE A 527 -12.58 19.39 -3.42
CA ILE A 527 -13.23 19.21 -2.13
C ILE A 527 -12.61 18.00 -1.45
N VAL A 528 -11.99 18.22 -0.30
CA VAL A 528 -11.34 17.19 0.51
C VAL A 528 -12.21 16.88 1.71
N THR A 529 -12.45 15.60 1.95
CA THR A 529 -13.28 15.13 3.06
C THR A 529 -12.70 13.85 3.67
N PRO A 530 -12.89 13.52 4.96
CA PRO A 530 -12.43 12.24 5.49
C PRO A 530 -13.30 11.05 5.04
N PHE A 531 -14.44 11.28 4.41
CA PHE A 531 -15.36 10.21 4.02
C PHE A 531 -14.90 9.51 2.72
N THR A 532 -14.65 8.20 2.80
CA THR A 532 -14.36 7.32 1.65
C THR A 532 -15.62 6.72 1.01
N LYS A 533 -16.73 6.72 1.77
CA LYS A 533 -18.04 6.20 1.39
C LYS A 533 -19.09 7.32 1.42
N LYS A 534 -20.36 6.96 1.22
CA LYS A 534 -21.52 7.85 1.16
C LYS A 534 -21.58 8.76 2.40
N ASN A 535 -21.77 10.06 2.16
CA ASN A 535 -22.07 11.06 3.18
C ASN A 535 -23.17 11.97 2.64
N ALA A 536 -24.24 12.18 3.41
CA ALA A 536 -25.40 12.92 2.95
C ALA A 536 -25.08 14.39 2.57
N LEU A 537 -24.23 15.06 3.36
CA LEU A 537 -23.82 16.45 3.07
C LEU A 537 -22.96 16.52 1.80
N VAL A 538 -22.02 15.58 1.63
CA VAL A 538 -21.12 15.56 0.46
C VAL A 538 -21.87 15.19 -0.82
N ASN A 539 -22.77 14.20 -0.76
CA ASN A 539 -23.64 13.85 -1.89
C ASN A 539 -24.53 15.05 -2.28
N ALA A 540 -25.09 15.76 -1.30
CA ALA A 540 -25.91 16.94 -1.58
C ALA A 540 -25.11 18.06 -2.22
N LEU A 541 -23.88 18.28 -1.74
CA LEU A 541 -22.97 19.25 -2.31
C LEU A 541 -22.56 18.89 -3.75
N GLU A 542 -22.31 17.61 -4.05
CA GLU A 542 -22.06 17.12 -5.42
C GLU A 542 -23.20 17.52 -6.36
N THR A 543 -24.45 17.15 -6.02
CA THR A 543 -25.64 17.46 -6.82
C THR A 543 -25.85 18.98 -6.97
N ALA A 544 -25.60 19.74 -5.90
CA ALA A 544 -25.79 21.18 -5.90
C ALA A 544 -24.74 21.91 -6.77
N ILE A 545 -23.48 21.47 -6.74
CA ILE A 545 -22.43 21.99 -7.65
C ILE A 545 -22.72 21.60 -9.10
N GLN A 546 -23.18 20.37 -9.33
CA GLN A 546 -23.62 19.94 -10.66
C GLN A 546 -24.73 20.87 -11.20
N THR A 547 -25.75 21.14 -10.38
CA THR A 547 -26.86 22.04 -10.76
C THR A 547 -26.37 23.47 -10.98
N TYR A 548 -25.47 23.98 -10.13
CA TYR A 548 -24.86 25.31 -10.28
C TYR A 548 -24.23 25.50 -11.66
N TRP A 549 -23.36 24.57 -12.07
CA TRP A 549 -22.65 24.68 -13.36
C TRP A 549 -23.55 24.44 -14.57
N ILE A 550 -24.54 23.55 -14.47
CA ILE A 550 -25.56 23.37 -15.53
C ILE A 550 -26.28 24.69 -15.77
N ASN A 551 -26.74 25.35 -14.70
CA ASN A 551 -27.46 26.62 -14.79
C ASN A 551 -26.57 27.75 -15.31
N LYS A 552 -25.29 27.77 -14.94
CA LYS A 552 -24.32 28.78 -15.38
C LYS A 552 -23.93 28.63 -16.85
N ASN A 553 -23.63 27.41 -17.30
CA ASN A 553 -23.10 27.15 -18.64
C ASN A 553 -24.19 26.93 -19.70
N LYS A 554 -25.40 26.50 -19.29
CA LYS A 554 -26.55 26.26 -20.18
C LYS A 554 -26.23 25.38 -21.39
N SER A 555 -25.42 24.34 -21.19
CA SER A 555 -25.01 23.43 -22.27
C SER A 555 -26.16 22.56 -22.78
N ASP A 556 -26.19 22.31 -24.09
CA ASP A 556 -27.13 21.35 -24.70
C ASP A 556 -26.75 19.89 -24.46
N VAL A 557 -25.47 19.64 -24.16
CA VAL A 557 -24.90 18.30 -23.97
C VAL A 557 -24.72 18.02 -22.48
N TYR A 558 -24.89 16.77 -22.08
CA TYR A 558 -24.63 16.38 -20.70
C TYR A 558 -23.14 16.51 -20.38
N VAL A 559 -22.81 17.28 -19.34
CA VAL A 559 -21.45 17.49 -18.86
C VAL A 559 -21.43 17.23 -17.37
N ARG A 560 -20.49 16.39 -16.94
CA ARG A 560 -20.27 16.10 -15.52
C ARG A 560 -19.37 17.16 -14.90
N TYR A 561 -19.95 18.12 -14.19
CA TYR A 561 -19.26 19.25 -13.56
C TYR A 561 -18.79 18.97 -12.13
N ALA A 562 -19.36 17.97 -11.45
CA ALA A 562 -18.91 17.52 -10.14
C ALA A 562 -18.79 15.98 -10.10
N VAL A 563 -17.77 15.49 -9.40
CA VAL A 563 -17.52 14.04 -9.26
C VAL A 563 -17.07 13.72 -7.85
N PHE A 564 -17.87 12.92 -7.13
CA PHE A 564 -17.47 12.31 -5.87
C PHE A 564 -16.88 10.91 -6.06
N HIS A 565 -15.55 10.83 -5.92
CA HIS A 565 -14.78 9.59 -5.97
C HIS A 565 -14.93 8.78 -4.69
N LYS A 566 -15.82 7.80 -4.73
CA LYS A 566 -16.07 6.84 -3.64
C LYS A 566 -15.15 5.63 -3.79
N SER A 567 -14.63 5.11 -2.68
CA SER A 567 -13.79 3.90 -2.68
C SER A 567 -14.01 3.01 -1.48
N GLU A 568 -13.66 1.74 -1.65
CA GLU A 568 -13.32 0.88 -0.52
C GLU A 568 -11.92 1.25 -0.02
N GLU A 569 -11.70 1.14 1.29
CA GLU A 569 -10.46 1.57 1.93
C GLU A 569 -9.25 0.85 1.30
N GLY A 570 -8.19 1.61 1.01
CA GLY A 570 -6.96 1.05 0.42
C GLY A 570 -7.02 0.69 -1.07
N SER A 571 -8.17 0.85 -1.74
CA SER A 571 -8.29 0.60 -3.19
C SER A 571 -7.82 1.79 -4.03
N SER A 572 -7.12 1.53 -5.14
CA SER A 572 -6.72 2.57 -6.09
C SER A 572 -7.94 3.10 -6.85
N ILE A 573 -8.16 4.42 -6.83
CA ILE A 573 -9.25 5.07 -7.59
C ILE A 573 -8.70 5.69 -8.87
N ASN A 574 -9.47 5.57 -9.95
CA ASN A 574 -9.22 6.29 -11.19
C ASN A 574 -9.81 7.71 -11.12
N LEU A 575 -8.94 8.73 -11.15
CA LEU A 575 -9.37 10.13 -11.04
C LEU A 575 -9.65 10.82 -12.39
N ALA A 576 -9.40 10.13 -13.51
CA ALA A 576 -9.51 10.70 -14.86
C ALA A 576 -10.89 11.26 -15.18
N ASP A 577 -11.96 10.67 -14.62
CA ASP A 577 -13.35 11.09 -14.81
C ASP A 577 -13.64 12.51 -14.30
N SER A 578 -12.70 13.12 -13.56
CA SER A 578 -12.85 14.44 -12.94
C SER A 578 -11.73 15.41 -13.29
N ASP A 579 -10.97 15.16 -14.35
CA ASP A 579 -9.89 16.06 -14.77
C ASP A 579 -10.42 17.46 -15.12
N ASN A 580 -11.63 17.53 -15.68
CA ASN A 580 -12.33 18.74 -16.08
C ASN A 580 -13.51 19.13 -15.16
N SER A 581 -13.63 18.50 -13.99
CA SER A 581 -14.76 18.65 -13.07
C SER A 581 -14.30 19.14 -11.70
N THR A 582 -15.24 19.65 -10.90
CA THR A 582 -15.01 19.79 -9.45
C THR A 582 -14.80 18.41 -8.88
N ARG A 583 -13.61 18.18 -8.34
CA ARG A 583 -13.20 16.89 -7.81
C ARG A 583 -13.52 16.83 -6.33
N ILE A 584 -14.29 15.84 -5.90
CA ILE A 584 -14.59 15.57 -4.49
C ILE A 584 -13.96 14.23 -4.13
N VAL A 585 -13.06 14.23 -3.14
CA VAL A 585 -12.21 13.07 -2.82
C VAL A 585 -12.00 12.92 -1.32
N SER A 586 -11.72 11.69 -0.90
CA SER A 586 -11.25 11.43 0.46
C SER A 586 -9.86 12.08 0.69
N ILE A 587 -9.48 12.31 1.95
CA ILE A 587 -8.11 12.75 2.31
C ILE A 587 -7.05 11.83 1.67
N HIS A 588 -7.25 10.51 1.74
CA HIS A 588 -6.35 9.50 1.19
C HIS A 588 -6.16 9.64 -0.33
N THR A 589 -7.27 9.86 -1.04
CA THR A 589 -7.28 10.00 -2.51
C THR A 589 -6.77 11.37 -2.97
N SER A 590 -6.90 12.40 -2.14
CA SER A 590 -6.43 13.77 -2.47
C SER A 590 -4.91 13.91 -2.51
N LYS A 591 -4.17 12.93 -1.98
CA LYS A 591 -2.71 12.96 -1.94
C LYS A 591 -2.14 13.07 -3.36
N GLY A 592 -1.13 13.92 -3.52
CA GLY A 592 -0.52 14.21 -4.83
C GLY A 592 -1.32 15.15 -5.72
N ASP A 593 -2.63 15.31 -5.50
CA ASP A 593 -3.47 16.24 -6.27
C ASP A 593 -3.43 17.66 -5.67
N GLY A 594 -3.58 18.66 -6.54
CA GLY A 594 -3.71 20.04 -6.09
C GLY A 594 -4.40 20.94 -7.10
N ARG A 595 -5.32 21.77 -6.62
CA ARG A 595 -6.16 22.67 -7.41
C ARG A 595 -6.07 24.10 -6.88
N ASN A 596 -6.58 25.07 -7.64
CA ASN A 596 -6.49 26.48 -7.25
C ASN A 596 -7.24 26.75 -5.95
N VAL A 597 -8.46 26.21 -5.80
CA VAL A 597 -9.30 26.39 -4.63
C VAL A 597 -9.59 25.04 -3.98
N VAL A 598 -9.41 24.95 -2.66
CA VAL A 598 -9.69 23.75 -1.88
C VAL A 598 -10.71 24.01 -0.79
N PHE A 599 -11.76 23.18 -0.73
CA PHE A 599 -12.71 23.13 0.37
C PHE A 599 -12.45 21.88 1.24
N VAL A 600 -12.24 22.07 2.53
CA VAL A 600 -12.09 20.97 3.50
C VAL A 600 -13.36 20.86 4.33
N ILE A 601 -14.03 19.70 4.23
CA ILE A 601 -15.36 19.47 4.84
C ILE A 601 -15.35 18.20 5.69
N GLY A 602 -15.82 18.33 6.94
CA GLY A 602 -15.99 17.21 7.87
C GLY A 602 -14.73 16.82 8.64
N LEU A 603 -13.74 17.73 8.72
CA LEU A 603 -12.48 17.54 9.43
C LEU A 603 -12.72 17.66 10.95
N GLU A 604 -12.91 16.54 11.63
CA GLU A 604 -13.20 16.44 13.07
C GLU A 604 -12.33 15.34 13.69
N GLU A 605 -12.01 15.43 14.99
CA GLU A 605 -11.21 14.40 15.69
C GLU A 605 -11.87 13.02 15.53
N ALA A 606 -13.20 12.95 15.66
CA ALA A 606 -13.95 11.72 15.53
C ALA A 606 -13.95 11.12 14.11
N THR A 607 -13.89 11.95 13.07
CA THR A 607 -13.83 11.45 11.68
C THR A 607 -12.44 10.97 11.30
N LEU A 608 -11.39 11.63 11.80
CA LEU A 608 -10.00 11.20 11.60
C LEU A 608 -9.62 9.97 12.44
N ASN A 609 -10.19 9.82 13.64
CA ASN A 609 -9.95 8.66 14.50
C ASN A 609 -10.52 7.35 13.94
N LYS A 610 -11.36 7.41 12.90
CA LYS A 610 -11.73 6.21 12.13
C LYS A 610 -10.55 5.60 11.38
N PHE A 611 -9.52 6.39 11.12
CA PHE A 611 -8.34 6.00 10.38
C PHE A 611 -7.07 6.03 11.23
N SER A 612 -7.07 6.73 12.38
CA SER A 612 -5.87 6.98 13.20
C SER A 612 -6.18 6.97 14.69
N LYS A 613 -5.16 7.07 15.54
CA LYS A 613 -5.34 7.38 16.97
C LYS A 613 -5.02 8.86 17.17
N SER A 614 -5.78 9.57 17.99
CA SER A 614 -5.51 10.98 18.30
C SER A 614 -4.04 11.19 18.70
N ASN A 615 -3.44 12.28 18.23
CA ASN A 615 -2.08 12.70 18.59
C ASN A 615 -0.95 11.75 18.10
N ASN A 616 -1.17 10.91 17.10
CA ASN A 616 -0.10 10.17 16.42
C ASN A 616 0.25 10.76 15.04
N ILE A 617 1.31 10.23 14.40
CA ILE A 617 1.79 10.75 13.11
C ILE A 617 0.73 10.61 12.01
N LYS A 618 -0.07 9.55 12.04
CA LYS A 618 -1.14 9.31 11.07
C LYS A 618 -2.25 10.37 11.20
N TYR A 619 -2.63 10.70 12.43
CA TYR A 619 -3.60 11.75 12.74
C TYR A 619 -3.13 13.12 12.24
N ASP A 620 -1.92 13.55 12.62
CA ASP A 620 -1.36 14.84 12.18
C ASP A 620 -1.11 14.85 10.65
N SER A 621 -0.77 13.70 10.05
CA SER A 621 -0.62 13.56 8.59
C SER A 621 -1.95 13.70 7.85
N LEU A 622 -3.06 13.18 8.39
CA LEU A 622 -4.38 13.34 7.77
C LEU A 622 -4.79 14.82 7.72
N ILE A 623 -4.54 15.57 8.79
CA ILE A 623 -4.74 17.02 8.82
C ILE A 623 -3.82 17.69 7.81
N HIS A 624 -2.52 17.41 7.85
CA HIS A 624 -1.53 18.03 6.96
C HIS A 624 -1.82 17.78 5.48
N VAL A 625 -2.18 16.55 5.08
CA VAL A 625 -2.55 16.23 3.70
C VAL A 625 -3.80 17.01 3.28
N ALA A 626 -4.83 17.06 4.13
CA ALA A 626 -6.07 17.75 3.84
C ALA A 626 -5.87 19.26 3.61
N LEU A 627 -4.98 19.87 4.40
CA LEU A 627 -4.74 21.32 4.37
C LEU A 627 -3.73 21.77 3.30
N THR A 628 -2.97 20.88 2.67
CA THR A 628 -1.87 21.25 1.74
C THR A 628 -2.18 21.02 0.26
N ARG A 629 -3.44 20.88 -0.12
CA ARG A 629 -3.83 20.59 -1.51
C ARG A 629 -3.98 21.84 -2.39
N MET A 630 -4.11 23.02 -1.79
CA MET A 630 -4.39 24.25 -2.52
C MET A 630 -3.16 24.80 -3.24
N LYS A 631 -3.42 25.51 -4.35
CA LYS A 631 -2.43 26.39 -4.99
C LYS A 631 -2.67 27.85 -4.63
N LYS A 632 -3.94 28.26 -4.46
CA LYS A 632 -4.33 29.65 -4.21
C LYS A 632 -5.15 29.86 -2.95
N SER A 633 -6.33 29.24 -2.81
CA SER A 633 -7.25 29.51 -1.69
C SER A 633 -7.63 28.25 -0.92
N LEU A 634 -7.78 28.36 0.40
CA LEU A 634 -8.18 27.28 1.31
C LEU A 634 -9.41 27.69 2.12
N TYR A 635 -10.49 26.91 1.99
CA TYR A 635 -11.73 27.06 2.73
C TYR A 635 -11.91 25.89 3.68
N ILE A 636 -12.08 26.17 4.97
CA ILE A 636 -12.26 25.13 6.00
C ILE A 636 -13.59 25.34 6.71
N ARG A 637 -14.46 24.34 6.55
CA ARG A 637 -15.69 24.23 7.32
C ARG A 637 -15.42 23.45 8.60
N PHE A 638 -15.40 24.12 9.73
CA PHE A 638 -15.16 23.48 11.04
C PHE A 638 -16.42 23.49 11.92
N ILE A 639 -16.47 22.60 12.91
CA ILE A 639 -17.57 22.49 13.87
C ILE A 639 -17.02 22.81 15.26
N LYS A 640 -17.68 23.70 16.02
CA LYS A 640 -17.32 24.05 17.40
C LYS A 640 -17.78 22.97 18.39
N ASN A 641 -17.21 21.78 18.27
CA ASN A 641 -17.56 20.62 19.10
C ASN A 641 -16.61 20.40 20.30
N GLY A 642 -15.58 21.25 20.46
CA GLY A 642 -14.59 21.16 21.54
C GLY A 642 -13.57 20.03 21.38
N ASP A 643 -13.42 19.48 20.18
CA ASP A 643 -12.39 18.49 19.86
C ASP A 643 -11.01 19.13 19.60
N ASP A 644 -9.98 18.29 19.39
CA ASP A 644 -8.61 18.77 19.15
C ASP A 644 -8.50 19.71 17.94
N ILE A 645 -9.16 19.39 16.82
CA ILE A 645 -9.07 20.16 15.57
C ILE A 645 -9.74 21.52 15.73
N SER A 646 -10.96 21.53 16.26
CA SER A 646 -11.69 22.76 16.55
C SER A 646 -10.94 23.61 17.57
N SER A 647 -10.30 23.01 18.58
CA SER A 647 -9.46 23.74 19.53
C SER A 647 -8.24 24.38 18.87
N ARG A 648 -7.53 23.67 17.99
CA ARG A 648 -6.39 24.24 17.23
C ARG A 648 -6.82 25.40 16.34
N ILE A 649 -7.97 25.27 15.65
CA ILE A 649 -8.52 26.30 14.78
C ILE A 649 -8.98 27.51 15.60
N LEU A 650 -9.73 27.30 16.69
CA LEU A 650 -10.20 28.38 17.55
C LEU A 650 -9.02 29.10 18.19
N LYS A 651 -8.00 28.39 18.67
CA LYS A 651 -6.80 29.03 19.22
C LYS A 651 -6.04 29.86 18.19
N TYR A 652 -5.95 29.40 16.94
CA TYR A 652 -5.39 30.20 15.84
C TYR A 652 -6.22 31.46 15.59
N MET A 653 -7.56 31.36 15.68
CA MET A 653 -8.45 32.51 15.55
C MET A 653 -8.29 33.47 16.73
N ASP A 654 -8.23 32.96 17.96
CA ASP A 654 -8.10 33.72 19.22
C ASP A 654 -6.76 34.48 19.29
N ASP A 655 -5.65 33.82 18.95
CA ASP A 655 -4.31 34.43 18.88
C ASP A 655 -4.26 35.57 17.83
N ASN A 656 -5.25 35.67 16.94
CA ASN A 656 -5.38 36.69 15.90
C ASN A 656 -6.66 37.55 15.99
N ASP A 657 -7.57 37.30 16.94
CA ASP A 657 -8.82 38.03 17.20
C ASP A 657 -9.46 37.52 18.51
N ASN A 658 -9.50 38.36 19.56
CA ASN A 658 -10.13 38.03 20.84
C ASN A 658 -11.65 37.83 20.67
N ASP A 659 -12.17 36.59 20.69
CA ASP A 659 -13.36 36.21 21.47
C ASP A 659 -13.89 34.77 21.22
N ILE A 660 -14.17 34.09 22.34
CA ILE A 660 -15.22 33.08 22.63
C ILE A 660 -14.72 31.69 23.08
N PHE A 661 -14.85 31.47 24.40
CA PHE A 661 -14.99 30.14 25.01
C PHE A 661 -16.29 29.47 24.52
N SER A 662 -16.21 28.22 24.06
CA SER A 662 -17.37 27.44 23.63
C SER A 662 -18.42 27.27 24.74
N ILE A 663 -19.68 27.56 24.43
CA ILE A 663 -20.83 27.55 25.35
C ILE A 663 -21.47 26.14 25.50
N GLU A 664 -21.10 25.16 24.66
CA GLU A 664 -21.78 23.85 24.63
C GLU A 664 -21.03 22.73 25.39
N PRO A 665 -21.75 21.82 26.09
CA PRO A 665 -21.17 20.63 26.72
C PRO A 665 -20.61 19.66 25.66
N PRO A 666 -19.44 19.03 25.90
CA PRO A 666 -18.86 18.06 24.96
C PRO A 666 -19.76 16.83 24.80
N SER A 667 -19.73 16.19 23.63
CA SER A 667 -20.53 14.98 23.36
C SER A 667 -19.92 13.71 24.00
N ILE A 668 -20.78 12.83 24.56
CA ILE A 668 -20.38 11.49 25.01
C ILE A 668 -20.51 10.53 23.84
N ASN A 669 -19.41 10.31 23.11
CA ASN A 669 -19.37 9.42 21.95
C ASN A 669 -18.99 7.99 22.35
N ILE A 670 -19.76 7.38 23.25
CA ILE A 670 -19.66 5.96 23.63
C ILE A 670 -21.00 5.29 23.36
N TYR A 671 -21.00 4.20 22.60
CA TYR A 671 -22.21 3.56 22.12
C TYR A 671 -22.36 2.13 22.66
N LYS A 672 -23.55 1.75 23.14
CA LYS A 672 -23.92 0.38 23.50
C LYS A 672 -24.06 -0.50 22.26
N HIS A 673 -24.48 0.09 21.15
CA HIS A 673 -24.62 -0.58 19.87
C HIS A 673 -23.28 -0.66 19.18
N ILE A 674 -22.76 -1.87 19.06
CA ILE A 674 -21.48 -2.15 18.41
C ILE A 674 -21.79 -2.80 17.08
N LYS A 675 -21.25 -2.24 15.99
CA LYS A 675 -21.30 -2.94 14.72
C LYS A 675 -20.19 -3.97 14.71
N TYR A 676 -20.50 -5.13 14.15
CA TYR A 676 -19.54 -6.21 13.96
C TYR A 676 -18.23 -5.75 13.30
N ASN A 677 -18.32 -4.91 12.27
CA ASN A 677 -17.15 -4.37 11.57
C ASN A 677 -16.32 -3.39 12.41
N ASP A 678 -16.82 -2.89 13.56
CA ASP A 678 -16.05 -2.05 14.48
C ASP A 678 -15.08 -2.88 15.35
N ILE A 679 -15.25 -4.21 15.36
CA ILE A 679 -14.46 -5.16 16.17
C ILE A 679 -13.67 -6.12 15.27
N ILE A 680 -14.34 -6.69 14.27
CA ILE A 680 -13.78 -7.65 13.31
C ILE A 680 -13.41 -6.87 12.04
N ASP A 681 -12.38 -6.04 12.19
CA ASP A 681 -11.74 -5.30 11.10
C ASP A 681 -10.70 -6.16 10.35
N GLU A 682 -10.14 -5.63 9.26
CA GLU A 682 -9.12 -6.36 8.48
C GLU A 682 -7.86 -6.68 9.30
N ASP A 683 -7.42 -5.78 10.19
CA ASP A 683 -6.26 -6.00 11.04
C ASP A 683 -6.50 -7.14 12.04
N PHE A 684 -7.72 -7.25 12.59
CA PHE A 684 -8.13 -8.35 13.46
C PHE A 684 -8.12 -9.68 12.71
N LYS A 685 -8.69 -9.72 11.49
CA LYS A 685 -8.68 -10.93 10.66
C LYS A 685 -7.25 -11.39 10.36
N LYS A 686 -6.33 -10.47 10.06
CA LYS A 686 -4.91 -10.76 9.83
C LYS A 686 -4.22 -11.32 11.08
N THR A 687 -4.41 -10.66 12.22
CA THR A 687 -3.79 -11.05 13.50
C THR A 687 -4.17 -12.48 13.87
N ASN A 688 -5.43 -12.85 13.68
CA ASN A 688 -5.95 -14.17 14.04
C ASN A 688 -5.87 -15.19 12.90
N TYR A 689 -5.32 -14.81 11.75
CA TYR A 689 -5.34 -15.64 10.57
C TYR A 689 -4.68 -16.99 10.81
N GLN A 690 -3.47 -16.98 11.37
CA GLN A 690 -2.68 -18.19 11.52
C GLN A 690 -3.35 -19.18 12.47
N THR A 691 -3.99 -18.68 13.53
CA THR A 691 -4.82 -19.46 14.45
C THR A 691 -5.99 -20.10 13.69
N LEU A 692 -6.78 -19.31 12.96
CA LEU A 692 -7.92 -19.83 12.17
C LEU A 692 -7.48 -20.77 11.04
N LEU A 693 -6.32 -20.51 10.43
CA LEU A 693 -5.74 -21.35 9.39
C LEU A 693 -5.40 -22.73 9.95
N ASN A 694 -4.72 -22.79 11.09
CA ASN A 694 -4.30 -24.03 11.72
C ASN A 694 -5.46 -24.79 12.36
N GLU A 695 -6.35 -24.08 13.05
CA GLU A 695 -7.44 -24.69 13.82
C GLU A 695 -8.64 -25.08 12.96
N ILE A 696 -8.89 -24.38 11.83
CA ILE A 696 -10.08 -24.54 11.01
C ILE A 696 -9.73 -24.85 9.55
N LEU A 697 -9.12 -23.91 8.82
CA LEU A 697 -9.00 -24.00 7.35
C LEU A 697 -8.17 -25.20 6.86
N ASN A 698 -7.02 -25.48 7.49
CA ASN A 698 -6.17 -26.60 7.12
C ASN A 698 -6.87 -27.96 7.32
N LYS A 699 -7.90 -28.02 8.17
CA LYS A 699 -8.69 -29.24 8.39
C LYS A 699 -9.72 -29.49 7.30
N THR A 700 -10.19 -28.45 6.57
CA THR A 700 -11.26 -28.58 5.56
C THR A 700 -10.76 -28.95 4.16
N GLY A 701 -9.51 -28.62 3.82
CA GLY A 701 -8.92 -28.90 2.51
C GLY A 701 -9.40 -27.97 1.38
N TYR A 702 -10.04 -26.84 1.69
CA TYR A 702 -10.46 -25.88 0.66
C TYR A 702 -9.27 -25.22 -0.03
N THR A 703 -9.19 -25.33 -1.37
CA THR A 703 -8.13 -24.76 -2.22
C THR A 703 -8.67 -23.82 -3.29
N ALA A 704 -7.78 -22.99 -3.82
CA ALA A 704 -8.08 -22.04 -4.89
C ALA A 704 -7.98 -22.69 -6.28
N ASP A 705 -9.03 -23.40 -6.73
CA ASP A 705 -9.15 -23.84 -8.12
C ASP A 705 -10.01 -22.85 -8.91
N PHE A 706 -9.37 -21.83 -9.49
CA PHE A 706 -10.01 -20.86 -10.38
C PHE A 706 -9.45 -20.98 -11.81
N ASP A 707 -10.33 -20.97 -12.82
CA ASP A 707 -9.93 -20.85 -14.22
C ASP A 707 -9.31 -19.46 -14.48
N ASN A 708 -7.99 -19.41 -14.67
CA ASN A 708 -7.21 -18.18 -14.90
C ASN A 708 -7.06 -17.81 -16.39
N SER A 709 -7.88 -18.37 -17.28
CA SER A 709 -7.68 -18.26 -18.74
C SER A 709 -8.03 -16.90 -19.36
N ASN A 710 -8.64 -15.97 -18.62
CA ASN A 710 -9.07 -14.65 -19.14
C ASN A 710 -8.51 -13.50 -18.30
N GLU A 711 -7.94 -12.49 -18.94
CA GLU A 711 -7.59 -11.20 -18.31
C GLU A 711 -8.85 -10.58 -17.69
N LYS A 712 -8.87 -10.47 -16.36
CA LYS A 712 -9.97 -9.84 -15.64
C LYS A 712 -9.69 -8.34 -15.52
N ILE A 713 -10.54 -7.53 -16.15
CA ILE A 713 -10.43 -6.06 -16.18
C ILE A 713 -10.56 -5.50 -14.76
N ILE A 714 -9.65 -4.60 -14.35
CA ILE A 714 -9.74 -3.85 -13.09
C ILE A 714 -11.08 -3.08 -13.06
N ILE A 715 -11.86 -3.31 -12.00
CA ILE A 715 -13.23 -2.82 -11.88
C ILE A 715 -13.21 -1.42 -11.26
N ASP A 716 -13.67 -0.41 -11.99
CA ASP A 716 -13.90 0.95 -11.46
C ASP A 716 -15.21 0.98 -10.61
N MET A 717 -15.34 1.95 -9.69
CA MET A 717 -16.53 2.07 -8.82
C MET A 717 -17.81 2.30 -9.63
N SER A 718 -17.73 3.02 -10.75
CA SER A 718 -18.84 3.18 -11.70
C SER A 718 -19.28 1.83 -12.30
N HIS A 719 -18.33 0.93 -12.58
CA HIS A 719 -18.63 -0.43 -13.05
C HIS A 719 -19.25 -1.27 -11.91
N HIS A 720 -18.76 -1.12 -10.68
CA HIS A 720 -19.33 -1.79 -9.51
C HIS A 720 -20.80 -1.37 -9.27
N ASN A 721 -21.12 -0.09 -9.45
CA ASN A 721 -22.47 0.47 -9.36
C ASN A 721 -23.43 -0.04 -10.44
N ILE A 722 -22.93 -0.66 -11.51
CA ILE A 722 -23.76 -1.35 -12.51
C ILE A 722 -23.85 -2.85 -12.15
N ARG A 723 -22.70 -3.52 -11.93
CA ARG A 723 -22.61 -4.97 -11.72
C ARG A 723 -23.41 -5.45 -10.52
N TYR A 724 -23.15 -4.85 -9.35
CA TYR A 724 -23.70 -5.33 -8.10
C TYR A 724 -25.24 -5.14 -8.04
N PRO A 725 -25.79 -3.95 -8.37
CA PRO A 725 -27.23 -3.76 -8.46
C PRO A 725 -27.92 -4.71 -9.45
N SER A 726 -27.38 -4.86 -10.66
CA SER A 726 -27.94 -5.77 -11.65
C SER A 726 -27.98 -7.22 -11.15
N MET A 727 -26.87 -7.72 -10.59
CA MET A 727 -26.78 -9.09 -10.06
C MET A 727 -27.76 -9.32 -8.91
N LEU A 728 -27.82 -8.38 -7.96
CA LEU A 728 -28.67 -8.50 -6.79
C LEU A 728 -30.17 -8.48 -7.14
N ILE A 729 -30.58 -7.59 -8.04
CA ILE A 729 -31.98 -7.51 -8.49
C ILE A 729 -32.38 -8.77 -9.26
N GLN A 730 -31.51 -9.29 -10.11
CA GLN A 730 -31.78 -10.54 -10.81
C GLN A 730 -31.98 -11.72 -9.85
N LEU A 731 -31.16 -11.79 -8.79
CA LEU A 731 -31.35 -12.76 -7.72
C LEU A 731 -32.69 -12.56 -7.01
N TYR A 732 -33.08 -11.33 -6.70
CA TYR A 732 -34.37 -11.03 -6.06
C TYR A 732 -35.58 -11.45 -6.90
N ILE A 733 -35.54 -11.22 -8.22
CA ILE A 733 -36.61 -11.64 -9.13
C ILE A 733 -36.72 -13.17 -9.15
N LYS A 734 -35.58 -13.87 -9.22
CA LYS A 734 -35.55 -15.34 -9.16
C LYS A 734 -36.07 -15.89 -7.83
N ILE A 735 -35.74 -15.25 -6.72
CA ILE A 735 -36.30 -15.57 -5.40
C ILE A 735 -37.83 -15.43 -5.43
N ILE A 736 -38.36 -14.31 -5.93
CA ILE A 736 -39.81 -14.03 -5.98
C ILE A 736 -40.55 -15.05 -6.86
N ASN A 737 -39.98 -15.40 -8.02
CA ASN A 737 -40.56 -16.40 -8.90
C ASN A 737 -40.63 -17.78 -8.22
N ASN A 738 -39.61 -18.15 -7.43
CA ASN A 738 -39.66 -19.38 -6.64
C ASN A 738 -40.72 -19.31 -5.54
N GLU A 739 -40.80 -18.19 -4.80
CA GLU A 739 -41.84 -17.94 -3.79
C GLU A 739 -43.27 -17.91 -4.36
N ASN A 740 -43.45 -17.81 -5.68
CA ASN A 740 -44.76 -17.93 -6.32
C ASN A 740 -45.13 -19.38 -6.66
N ASN A 741 -44.14 -20.27 -6.75
CA ASN A 741 -44.34 -21.68 -7.12
C ASN A 741 -44.43 -22.61 -5.90
N ILE A 742 -44.07 -22.11 -4.71
CA ILE A 742 -44.18 -22.85 -3.45
C ILE A 742 -45.53 -22.54 -2.81
N ASP A 743 -46.38 -23.56 -2.71
CA ASP A 743 -47.71 -23.49 -2.07
C ASP A 743 -47.59 -23.80 -0.56
N ASP A 744 -46.84 -22.96 0.14
CA ASP A 744 -46.55 -23.09 1.58
C ASP A 744 -46.83 -21.76 2.29
N SER A 745 -47.71 -21.80 3.29
CA SER A 745 -48.09 -20.63 4.10
C SER A 745 -46.93 -20.07 4.93
N ASP A 746 -45.85 -20.83 5.12
CA ASP A 746 -44.72 -20.47 5.99
C ASP A 746 -43.58 -19.72 5.26
N VAL A 747 -43.60 -19.65 3.92
CA VAL A 747 -42.59 -18.91 3.14
C VAL A 747 -42.85 -17.40 3.23
N LYS A 748 -41.97 -16.66 3.92
CA LYS A 748 -42.08 -15.20 4.08
C LYS A 748 -41.79 -14.46 2.78
N LYS A 749 -42.84 -13.88 2.18
CA LYS A 749 -42.82 -13.10 0.92
C LYS A 749 -42.24 -11.68 1.07
N GLN A 750 -41.09 -11.51 1.73
CA GLN A 750 -40.50 -10.19 2.04
C GLN A 750 -40.17 -9.38 0.79
N PHE A 751 -39.68 -10.05 -0.27
CA PHE A 751 -39.35 -9.39 -1.53
C PHE A 751 -40.60 -8.90 -2.27
N LYS A 752 -41.71 -9.65 -2.20
CA LYS A 752 -42.98 -9.19 -2.75
C LYS A 752 -43.49 -7.95 -2.03
N ALA A 753 -43.38 -7.88 -0.70
CA ALA A 753 -43.75 -6.70 0.07
C ALA A 753 -42.95 -5.45 -0.34
N ILE A 754 -41.65 -5.60 -0.61
CA ILE A 754 -40.81 -4.52 -1.15
C ILE A 754 -41.36 -4.08 -2.52
N ILE A 755 -41.64 -5.03 -3.42
CA ILE A 755 -42.19 -4.70 -4.74
C ILE A 755 -43.56 -4.00 -4.63
N TYR A 756 -44.47 -4.47 -3.79
CA TYR A 756 -45.76 -3.82 -3.56
C TYR A 756 -45.61 -2.37 -3.08
N ASN A 757 -44.69 -2.12 -2.15
CA ASN A 757 -44.38 -0.76 -1.68
C ASN A 757 -43.83 0.13 -2.80
N ILE A 758 -43.01 -0.41 -3.70
CA ILE A 758 -42.49 0.35 -4.86
C ILE A 758 -43.59 0.66 -5.87
N ILE A 759 -44.44 -0.31 -6.16
CA ILE A 759 -45.59 -0.16 -7.07
C ILE A 759 -46.55 0.92 -6.56
N GLY A 760 -46.88 0.88 -5.27
CA GLY A 760 -47.87 1.76 -4.65
C GLY A 760 -47.40 3.19 -4.34
N LYS A 761 -46.11 3.52 -4.57
CA LYS A 761 -45.56 4.86 -4.33
C LYS A 761 -45.49 5.67 -5.61
N ASP A 762 -45.90 6.93 -5.57
CA ASP A 762 -45.75 7.86 -6.68
C ASP A 762 -44.29 8.20 -6.98
N ILE A 763 -44.03 8.62 -8.22
CA ILE A 763 -42.72 9.11 -8.66
C ILE A 763 -42.78 10.65 -8.66
N PHE A 764 -42.09 11.27 -7.72
CA PHE A 764 -42.07 12.71 -7.54
C PHE A 764 -41.01 13.38 -8.42
N LYS A 765 -41.43 14.45 -9.11
CA LYS A 765 -40.54 15.32 -9.87
C LYS A 765 -39.98 16.41 -8.96
N ALA A 766 -38.66 16.53 -8.89
CA ALA A 766 -37.98 17.66 -8.29
C ALA A 766 -37.42 18.60 -9.37
N LEU A 767 -37.63 19.90 -9.21
CA LEU A 767 -37.16 20.94 -10.14
C LEU A 767 -35.86 21.62 -9.68
N ASN A 768 -35.48 21.40 -8.43
CA ASN A 768 -34.23 21.87 -7.85
C ASN A 768 -33.69 20.82 -6.87
N TRP A 769 -32.40 20.91 -6.56
CA TRP A 769 -31.75 19.92 -5.70
C TRP A 769 -32.27 19.96 -4.26
N GLN A 770 -32.74 21.11 -3.76
CA GLN A 770 -33.31 21.23 -2.41
C GLN A 770 -34.57 20.38 -2.24
N ASP A 771 -35.49 20.47 -3.21
CA ASP A 771 -36.73 19.68 -3.24
C ASP A 771 -36.41 18.19 -3.36
N TYR A 772 -35.43 17.83 -4.21
CA TYR A 772 -34.97 16.46 -4.36
C TYR A 772 -34.48 15.86 -3.03
N TYR A 773 -33.64 16.58 -2.29
CA TYR A 773 -33.17 16.09 -0.97
C TYR A 773 -34.28 16.08 0.09
N THR A 774 -35.27 16.95 -0.03
CA THR A 774 -36.47 16.93 0.82
C THR A 774 -37.27 15.64 0.58
N TYR A 775 -37.53 15.27 -0.67
CA TYR A 775 -38.20 14.01 -1.02
C TYR A 775 -37.39 12.77 -0.62
N LEU A 776 -36.07 12.76 -0.82
CA LEU A 776 -35.19 11.68 -0.37
C LEU A 776 -35.29 11.46 1.15
N LYS A 777 -35.37 12.54 1.93
CA LYS A 777 -35.51 12.44 3.39
C LYS A 777 -36.84 11.82 3.80
N LYS A 778 -37.91 12.12 3.05
CA LYS A 778 -39.24 11.49 3.19
C LYS A 778 -39.29 10.06 2.65
N LYS A 779 -38.20 9.56 2.05
CA LYS A 779 -38.11 8.24 1.39
C LYS A 779 -39.16 8.07 0.28
N GLU A 780 -39.47 9.17 -0.39
CA GLU A 780 -40.36 9.22 -1.55
C GLU A 780 -39.54 8.99 -2.81
N ILE A 781 -40.06 8.20 -3.75
CA ILE A 781 -39.35 7.91 -4.99
C ILE A 781 -39.30 9.20 -5.80
N CYS A 782 -38.12 9.75 -6.05
CA CYS A 782 -37.97 11.04 -6.70
C CYS A 782 -36.87 11.06 -7.76
N ILE A 783 -37.01 12.00 -8.70
CA ILE A 783 -36.05 12.26 -9.78
C ILE A 783 -35.84 13.77 -9.85
N LEU A 784 -34.58 14.20 -9.89
CA LEU A 784 -34.23 15.60 -10.14
C LEU A 784 -34.18 15.85 -11.65
N GLN A 785 -34.99 16.79 -12.13
CA GLN A 785 -34.76 17.41 -13.43
C GLN A 785 -33.77 18.56 -13.24
N PHE A 786 -32.53 18.38 -13.69
CA PHE A 786 -31.48 19.40 -13.51
C PHE A 786 -31.82 20.74 -14.18
N THR A 787 -32.48 20.71 -15.34
CA THR A 787 -32.80 21.89 -16.15
C THR A 787 -33.95 21.57 -17.11
N ASN A 788 -34.74 22.59 -17.45
CA ASN A 788 -35.75 22.53 -18.51
C ASN A 788 -35.16 22.80 -19.90
N ASN A 789 -33.90 23.24 -19.94
CA ASN A 789 -33.14 23.56 -21.14
C ASN A 789 -31.99 22.56 -21.32
N GLY A 790 -31.54 22.37 -22.56
CA GLY A 790 -30.42 21.48 -22.88
C GLY A 790 -30.89 20.08 -23.26
N LYS A 791 -30.60 19.72 -24.52
CA LYS A 791 -31.12 18.54 -25.20
C LYS A 791 -30.90 17.24 -24.42
N ASP A 792 -29.68 16.97 -23.97
CA ASP A 792 -29.36 15.71 -23.30
C ASP A 792 -29.94 15.63 -21.89
N TYR A 793 -29.97 16.74 -21.14
CA TYR A 793 -30.51 16.75 -19.77
C TYR A 793 -32.02 16.44 -19.73
N VAL A 794 -32.78 17.06 -20.64
CA VAL A 794 -34.22 16.81 -20.79
C VAL A 794 -34.45 15.38 -21.26
N ARG A 795 -33.72 14.95 -22.30
CA ARG A 795 -33.78 13.56 -22.81
C ARG A 795 -33.48 12.55 -21.70
N TYR A 796 -32.44 12.77 -20.89
CA TYR A 796 -32.03 11.81 -19.85
C TYR A 796 -33.04 11.74 -18.71
N TYR A 797 -33.61 12.88 -18.32
CA TYR A 797 -34.74 12.90 -17.41
C TYR A 797 -35.90 12.04 -17.94
N ASP A 798 -36.32 12.26 -19.19
CA ASP A 798 -37.42 11.53 -19.81
C ASP A 798 -37.14 10.02 -19.93
N ILE A 799 -35.90 9.65 -20.26
CA ILE A 799 -35.44 8.25 -20.28
C ILE A 799 -35.57 7.63 -18.89
N ILE A 800 -35.12 8.31 -17.82
CA ILE A 800 -35.18 7.76 -16.46
C ILE A 800 -36.64 7.55 -16.06
N VAL A 801 -37.52 8.53 -16.30
CA VAL A 801 -38.96 8.44 -16.02
C VAL A 801 -39.59 7.27 -16.77
N SER A 802 -39.34 7.17 -18.08
CA SER A 802 -39.92 6.10 -18.90
C SER A 802 -39.48 4.70 -18.43
N PHE A 803 -38.21 4.55 -18.02
CA PHE A 803 -37.73 3.31 -17.43
C PHE A 803 -38.37 3.02 -16.06
N MET A 804 -38.58 4.02 -15.21
CA MET A 804 -39.24 3.82 -13.90
C MET A 804 -40.68 3.35 -14.06
N ASP A 805 -41.42 3.93 -15.01
CA ASP A 805 -42.78 3.51 -15.34
C ASP A 805 -42.81 2.11 -15.95
N ALA A 806 -41.92 1.82 -16.91
CA ALA A 806 -41.80 0.49 -17.51
C ALA A 806 -41.42 -0.58 -16.47
N VAL A 807 -40.53 -0.26 -15.53
CA VAL A 807 -40.17 -1.13 -14.41
C VAL A 807 -41.40 -1.40 -13.54
N LYS A 808 -42.17 -0.38 -13.14
CA LYS A 808 -43.41 -0.58 -12.36
C LYS A 808 -44.40 -1.51 -13.07
N LEU A 809 -44.64 -1.31 -14.37
CA LEU A 809 -45.51 -2.18 -15.17
C LEU A 809 -45.01 -3.64 -15.16
N LYS A 810 -43.70 -3.84 -15.31
CA LYS A 810 -43.10 -5.19 -15.25
C LYS A 810 -43.18 -5.80 -13.87
N LEU A 811 -43.07 -5.01 -12.80
CA LEU A 811 -43.20 -5.52 -11.43
C LEU A 811 -44.59 -6.10 -11.17
N HIS A 812 -45.66 -5.50 -11.71
CA HIS A 812 -47.01 -6.10 -11.68
C HIS A 812 -47.06 -7.47 -12.39
N ALA A 813 -46.36 -7.59 -13.51
CA ALA A 813 -46.28 -8.84 -14.25
C ALA A 813 -45.44 -9.91 -13.53
N ILE A 814 -44.35 -9.53 -12.86
CA ILE A 814 -43.53 -10.42 -12.02
C ILE A 814 -44.35 -10.98 -10.85
N LEU A 815 -45.16 -10.13 -10.19
CA LEU A 815 -46.05 -10.58 -9.11
C LEU A 815 -47.15 -11.55 -9.59
N SER A 816 -47.49 -11.52 -10.88
CA SER A 816 -48.47 -12.42 -11.51
C SER A 816 -47.84 -13.58 -12.31
N ASN A 817 -46.55 -13.88 -12.09
CA ASN A 817 -45.79 -14.94 -12.77
C ASN A 817 -45.66 -14.82 -14.30
N LYS A 818 -45.85 -13.63 -14.86
CA LYS A 818 -45.88 -13.40 -16.33
C LYS A 818 -44.53 -13.01 -16.95
N ILE A 819 -43.58 -12.49 -16.17
CA ILE A 819 -42.27 -12.03 -16.65
C ILE A 819 -41.15 -12.62 -15.77
N THR A 820 -40.06 -13.07 -16.40
CA THR A 820 -38.98 -13.81 -15.70
C THR A 820 -37.65 -13.06 -15.56
N THR A 821 -37.46 -11.91 -16.23
CA THR A 821 -36.16 -11.19 -16.24
C THR A 821 -36.30 -9.68 -16.48
N LEU A 822 -35.45 -8.87 -15.84
CA LEU A 822 -35.21 -7.46 -16.18
C LEU A 822 -33.89 -7.31 -16.93
N CYS A 823 -33.78 -6.33 -17.82
CA CYS A 823 -32.48 -5.98 -18.39
C CYS A 823 -31.59 -5.27 -17.35
N PRO A 824 -30.27 -5.12 -17.60
CA PRO A 824 -29.38 -4.43 -16.67
C PRO A 824 -29.84 -3.02 -16.29
N MET A 825 -30.26 -2.20 -17.26
CA MET A 825 -30.73 -0.82 -17.01
C MET A 825 -31.97 -0.79 -16.12
N GLU A 826 -32.95 -1.65 -16.42
CA GLU A 826 -34.16 -1.79 -15.60
C GLU A 826 -33.84 -2.25 -14.17
N SER A 827 -32.82 -3.09 -14.01
CA SER A 827 -32.36 -3.54 -12.69
C SER A 827 -31.72 -2.41 -11.89
N ILE A 828 -30.91 -1.56 -12.52
CA ILE A 828 -30.32 -0.37 -11.90
C ILE A 828 -31.42 0.59 -11.43
N ILE A 829 -32.42 0.84 -12.28
CA ILE A 829 -33.57 1.70 -11.98
C ILE A 829 -34.38 1.14 -10.80
N LEU A 830 -34.67 -0.16 -10.80
CA LEU A 830 -35.35 -0.80 -9.67
C LEU A 830 -34.52 -0.71 -8.38
N TYR A 831 -33.21 -0.94 -8.47
CA TYR A 831 -32.31 -0.81 -7.33
C TYR A 831 -32.28 0.61 -6.75
N TYR A 832 -32.30 1.63 -7.61
CA TYR A 832 -32.39 3.04 -7.23
C TYR A 832 -33.70 3.32 -6.47
N MET A 833 -34.85 2.91 -7.01
CA MET A 833 -36.17 3.06 -6.36
C MET A 833 -36.23 2.34 -5.00
N ILE A 834 -35.71 1.12 -4.92
CA ILE A 834 -35.62 0.35 -3.68
C ILE A 834 -34.74 1.06 -2.66
N ASN A 835 -33.56 1.59 -3.05
CA ASN A 835 -32.70 2.27 -2.09
C ASN A 835 -33.32 3.54 -1.53
N ILE A 836 -33.97 4.37 -2.35
CA ILE A 836 -34.63 5.58 -1.86
C ILE A 836 -35.67 5.24 -0.79
N THR A 837 -36.55 4.28 -1.08
CA THR A 837 -37.64 3.92 -0.15
C THR A 837 -37.15 3.30 1.16
N HIS A 838 -35.97 2.70 1.18
CA HIS A 838 -35.39 2.11 2.38
C HIS A 838 -34.48 3.05 3.17
N VAL A 839 -33.52 3.69 2.49
CA VAL A 839 -32.42 4.45 3.12
C VAL A 839 -32.41 5.95 2.80
N GLY A 840 -33.28 6.44 1.90
CA GLY A 840 -33.48 7.86 1.62
C GLY A 840 -32.21 8.59 1.18
N ILE A 841 -31.82 9.62 1.94
CA ILE A 841 -30.60 10.44 1.71
C ILE A 841 -29.29 9.65 1.70
N MET A 842 -29.30 8.42 2.23
CA MET A 842 -28.15 7.50 2.22
C MET A 842 -28.18 6.53 1.03
N THR A 843 -28.94 6.85 -0.03
CA THR A 843 -29.07 6.03 -1.24
C THR A 843 -27.72 5.67 -1.86
N ASP A 844 -27.66 4.48 -2.44
CA ASP A 844 -26.43 3.93 -2.98
C ASP A 844 -26.02 4.56 -4.31
N ILE A 845 -27.00 4.71 -5.20
CA ILE A 845 -26.90 5.36 -6.50
C ILE A 845 -27.53 6.74 -6.34
N THR A 846 -26.76 7.80 -6.56
CA THR A 846 -27.24 9.19 -6.56
C THR A 846 -27.85 9.54 -7.92
N ILE A 847 -28.59 10.63 -7.99
CA ILE A 847 -29.15 11.09 -9.27
C ILE A 847 -28.05 11.46 -10.27
N ASP A 848 -26.94 12.05 -9.81
CA ASP A 848 -25.76 12.34 -10.63
C ASP A 848 -25.18 11.05 -11.26
N GLU A 849 -25.07 9.98 -10.47
CA GLU A 849 -24.59 8.68 -10.96
C GLU A 849 -25.57 8.05 -11.95
N LEU A 850 -26.87 8.18 -11.72
CA LEU A 850 -27.89 7.66 -12.63
C LEU A 850 -27.84 8.35 -13.99
N TYR A 851 -27.72 9.68 -14.02
CA TYR A 851 -27.52 10.44 -15.27
C TYR A 851 -26.23 10.01 -15.98
N ASN A 852 -25.14 9.81 -15.25
CA ASN A 852 -23.89 9.30 -15.81
C ASN A 852 -24.03 7.89 -16.41
N ILE A 853 -24.82 7.01 -15.78
CA ILE A 853 -25.16 5.69 -16.34
C ILE A 853 -25.97 5.84 -17.64
N ILE A 854 -26.94 6.75 -17.71
CA ILE A 854 -27.70 7.02 -18.95
C ILE A 854 -26.80 7.55 -20.06
N GLU A 855 -25.90 8.48 -19.75
CA GLU A 855 -24.90 9.02 -20.67
C GLU A 855 -24.02 7.92 -21.26
N ILE A 856 -23.52 7.04 -20.38
CA ILE A 856 -22.74 5.87 -20.76
C ILE A 856 -23.52 5.00 -21.74
N TYR A 857 -24.76 4.62 -21.42
CA TYR A 857 -25.59 3.80 -22.31
C TYR A 857 -25.88 4.50 -23.64
N SER A 858 -26.15 5.81 -23.61
CA SER A 858 -26.43 6.60 -24.81
C SER A 858 -25.23 6.65 -25.77
N LYS A 859 -24.00 6.59 -25.25
CA LYS A 859 -22.76 6.62 -26.04
C LYS A 859 -22.22 5.24 -26.43
N SER A 860 -22.67 4.16 -25.79
CA SER A 860 -22.07 2.83 -25.95
C SER A 860 -23.02 1.72 -26.40
N PHE A 861 -24.35 1.91 -26.31
CA PHE A 861 -25.33 0.88 -26.65
C PHE A 861 -25.41 0.62 -28.17
N ASN A 862 -25.52 -0.65 -28.58
CA ASN A 862 -25.70 -1.07 -29.96
C ASN A 862 -26.92 -2.00 -30.09
N ASN A 863 -27.70 -1.84 -31.17
CA ASN A 863 -28.87 -2.68 -31.44
C ASN A 863 -28.55 -4.17 -31.65
N SER A 864 -27.29 -4.51 -31.98
CA SER A 864 -26.84 -5.90 -32.09
C SER A 864 -26.82 -6.63 -30.75
N TYR A 865 -26.93 -5.93 -29.62
CA TYR A 865 -26.90 -6.54 -28.30
C TYR A 865 -28.17 -7.37 -28.06
N GLU A 866 -27.98 -8.66 -27.79
CA GLU A 866 -29.07 -9.61 -27.54
C GLU A 866 -29.81 -9.30 -26.23
N GLY A 867 -31.05 -9.76 -26.13
CA GLY A 867 -31.79 -9.73 -24.86
C GLY A 867 -32.48 -8.42 -24.49
N HIS A 868 -32.34 -7.39 -25.31
CA HIS A 868 -33.00 -6.09 -25.15
C HIS A 868 -34.34 -5.96 -25.91
N ASN A 869 -34.95 -7.08 -26.33
CA ASN A 869 -36.18 -7.08 -27.14
C ASN A 869 -37.42 -6.66 -26.34
N ASN A 870 -37.42 -6.87 -25.03
CA ASN A 870 -38.57 -6.60 -24.15
C ASN A 870 -38.31 -5.41 -23.22
N CYS A 871 -37.44 -4.46 -23.58
CA CYS A 871 -37.10 -3.30 -22.76
C CYS A 871 -36.98 -2.04 -23.61
N LEU A 872 -36.93 -0.87 -22.96
CA LEU A 872 -36.85 0.42 -23.65
C LEU A 872 -35.44 0.78 -24.15
N CYS A 873 -34.41 -0.06 -23.94
CA CYS A 873 -33.03 0.26 -24.31
C CYS A 873 -32.88 0.53 -25.81
N LYS A 874 -33.45 -0.34 -26.67
CA LYS A 874 -33.41 -0.17 -28.12
C LYS A 874 -34.19 1.07 -28.58
N THR A 875 -35.21 1.48 -27.84
CA THR A 875 -35.98 2.70 -28.14
C THR A 875 -35.18 3.95 -27.82
N HIS A 876 -34.51 3.99 -26.66
CA HIS A 876 -33.89 5.22 -26.14
C HIS A 876 -32.43 5.42 -26.52
N PHE A 877 -31.67 4.36 -26.79
CA PHE A 877 -30.22 4.42 -27.01
C PHE A 877 -29.77 4.14 -28.45
N ASN A 878 -30.70 4.05 -29.40
CA ASN A 878 -30.43 3.77 -30.82
C ASN A 878 -29.88 4.98 -31.61
N THR A 879 -28.98 5.77 -31.03
CA THR A 879 -28.37 6.93 -31.69
C THR A 879 -26.86 6.74 -31.76
N GLN A 880 -26.30 6.67 -32.98
CA GLN A 880 -24.85 6.64 -33.18
C GLN A 880 -24.22 7.99 -32.80
N CYS A 881 -23.19 7.97 -31.95
CA CYS A 881 -22.23 9.06 -31.79
C CYS A 881 -20.79 8.51 -31.62
N PHE A 882 -19.85 9.06 -32.40
CA PHE A 882 -18.38 8.99 -32.24
C PHE A 882 -17.92 10.08 -31.23
N GLU A 883 -16.75 10.13 -30.60
CA GLU A 883 -15.55 9.27 -30.49
C GLU A 883 -15.45 8.67 -29.07
N PRO A 884 -15.03 7.41 -28.91
CA PRO A 884 -14.85 6.81 -27.59
C PRO A 884 -13.56 7.32 -26.93
N ASN A 885 -13.66 7.88 -25.73
CA ASN A 885 -12.50 7.84 -24.83
C ASN A 885 -12.25 6.38 -24.40
N LYS A 886 -11.06 6.06 -23.89
CA LYS A 886 -10.71 4.69 -23.44
C LYS A 886 -11.66 4.10 -22.39
N ASN A 887 -12.34 4.92 -21.57
CA ASN A 887 -13.31 4.46 -20.57
C ASN A 887 -14.63 4.04 -21.23
N ILE A 888 -15.13 4.80 -22.21
CA ILE A 888 -16.34 4.48 -22.98
C ILE A 888 -16.13 3.20 -23.80
N GLU A 889 -14.96 3.01 -24.42
CA GLU A 889 -14.65 1.79 -25.17
C GLU A 889 -14.62 0.53 -24.30
N LYS A 890 -14.04 0.62 -23.09
CA LYS A 890 -14.06 -0.47 -22.09
C LYS A 890 -15.49 -0.78 -21.65
N MET A 891 -16.31 0.25 -21.50
CA MET A 891 -17.70 0.12 -21.09
C MET A 891 -18.57 -0.50 -22.18
N SER A 892 -18.38 -0.16 -23.46
CA SER A 892 -19.05 -0.82 -24.58
C SER A 892 -18.75 -2.33 -24.60
N LYS A 893 -17.48 -2.73 -24.40
CA LYS A 893 -17.09 -4.14 -24.28
C LYS A 893 -17.76 -4.82 -23.09
N TYR A 894 -17.94 -4.11 -21.98
CA TYR A 894 -18.60 -4.61 -20.79
C TYR A 894 -20.12 -4.79 -20.97
N LEU A 895 -20.84 -3.81 -21.56
CA LEU A 895 -22.29 -3.88 -21.75
C LEU A 895 -22.72 -5.08 -22.60
N ILE A 896 -21.88 -5.46 -23.58
CA ILE A 896 -22.06 -6.68 -24.39
C ILE A 896 -22.13 -7.93 -23.51
N LYS A 897 -21.15 -8.08 -22.61
CA LYS A 897 -21.01 -9.28 -21.77
C LYS A 897 -21.97 -9.28 -20.59
N HIS A 898 -22.31 -8.11 -20.06
CA HIS A 898 -23.07 -7.97 -18.81
C HIS A 898 -24.46 -8.61 -18.86
N TYR A 899 -25.16 -8.53 -20.00
CA TYR A 899 -26.46 -9.20 -20.14
C TYR A 899 -26.33 -10.74 -20.12
N GLU A 900 -25.29 -11.30 -20.75
CA GLU A 900 -24.99 -12.74 -20.69
C GLU A 900 -24.60 -13.16 -19.27
N ASP A 901 -23.77 -12.37 -18.60
CA ASP A 901 -23.36 -12.59 -17.21
C ASP A 901 -24.57 -12.60 -16.25
N MET A 902 -25.56 -11.72 -16.47
CA MET A 902 -26.83 -11.73 -15.71
C MET A 902 -27.66 -12.99 -15.94
N LYS A 903 -27.75 -13.48 -17.19
CA LYS A 903 -28.40 -14.77 -17.49
C LYS A 903 -27.68 -15.92 -16.79
N ASN A 904 -26.35 -15.89 -16.75
CA ASN A 904 -25.54 -16.87 -16.06
C ASN A 904 -25.88 -16.92 -14.55
N VAL A 905 -25.95 -15.78 -13.86
CA VAL A 905 -26.34 -15.72 -12.44
C VAL A 905 -27.70 -16.38 -12.20
N GLY A 906 -28.67 -16.12 -13.09
CA GLY A 906 -29.98 -16.77 -13.02
C GLY A 906 -29.88 -18.29 -13.07
N LYS A 907 -29.06 -18.83 -13.97
CA LYS A 907 -28.81 -20.28 -14.10
C LYS A 907 -28.12 -20.85 -12.86
N VAL A 908 -27.11 -20.15 -12.34
CA VAL A 908 -26.38 -20.57 -11.13
C VAL A 908 -27.33 -20.66 -9.93
N TYR A 909 -28.22 -19.68 -9.78
CA TYR A 909 -29.24 -19.74 -8.73
C TYR A 909 -30.27 -20.85 -8.96
N ASP A 910 -30.68 -21.11 -10.21
CA ASP A 910 -31.56 -22.24 -10.53
C ASP A 910 -30.90 -23.58 -10.15
N THR A 911 -29.58 -23.73 -10.34
CA THR A 911 -28.81 -24.90 -9.87
C THR A 911 -28.83 -25.01 -8.34
N PHE A 912 -28.64 -23.90 -7.63
CA PHE A 912 -28.74 -23.87 -6.17
C PHE A 912 -30.13 -24.31 -5.68
N LEU A 913 -31.21 -23.82 -6.31
CA LEU A 913 -32.58 -24.20 -5.96
C LEU A 913 -32.91 -25.67 -6.22
N LYS A 914 -32.29 -26.30 -7.23
CA LYS A 914 -32.45 -27.76 -7.43
C LYS A 914 -31.97 -28.56 -6.23
N GLN A 915 -30.93 -28.08 -5.55
CA GLN A 915 -30.38 -28.73 -4.36
C GLN A 915 -31.11 -28.30 -3.08
N TYR A 916 -31.58 -27.06 -3.02
CA TYR A 916 -32.24 -26.46 -1.84
C TYR A 916 -33.59 -25.82 -2.19
N PRO A 917 -34.62 -26.62 -2.53
CA PRO A 917 -35.87 -26.10 -3.11
C PRO A 917 -36.76 -25.34 -2.11
N LYS A 918 -36.65 -25.63 -0.80
CA LYS A 918 -37.51 -25.08 0.26
C LYS A 918 -36.91 -23.87 1.00
N VAL A 919 -35.84 -23.28 0.47
CA VAL A 919 -35.16 -22.15 1.11
C VAL A 919 -36.06 -20.90 1.17
N SER A 920 -36.17 -20.33 2.37
CA SER A 920 -36.77 -19.04 2.64
C SER A 920 -35.71 -17.96 2.79
N TRP A 921 -36.01 -16.72 2.41
CA TRP A 921 -35.02 -15.64 2.35
C TRP A 921 -35.32 -14.46 3.29
N LEU A 922 -34.27 -13.88 3.86
CA LEU A 922 -34.28 -12.65 4.67
C LEU A 922 -33.30 -11.65 4.08
N ARG A 923 -33.75 -10.41 3.85
CA ARG A 923 -32.93 -9.32 3.28
C ARG A 923 -32.53 -8.30 4.34
N LYS A 924 -31.26 -7.85 4.30
CA LYS A 924 -30.70 -6.83 5.22
C LYS A 924 -31.09 -7.15 6.67
N TYR A 925 -30.95 -8.42 7.05
CA TYR A 925 -31.42 -8.92 8.33
C TYR A 925 -30.35 -8.70 9.40
N LYS A 926 -30.75 -8.10 10.53
CA LYS A 926 -29.84 -7.80 11.63
C LYS A 926 -29.77 -8.98 12.58
N ILE A 927 -28.58 -9.52 12.73
CA ILE A 927 -28.26 -10.53 13.74
C ILE A 927 -27.57 -9.85 14.91
N ILE A 928 -27.99 -10.21 16.13
CA ILE A 928 -27.48 -9.67 17.38
C ILE A 928 -26.89 -10.84 18.17
N TYR A 929 -25.67 -10.68 18.66
CA TYR A 929 -25.02 -11.65 19.53
C TYR A 929 -25.78 -11.81 20.86
N ASN A 930 -25.86 -13.03 21.36
CA ASN A 930 -26.51 -13.37 22.62
C ASN A 930 -25.59 -13.10 23.82
N GLY A 931 -25.38 -11.83 24.17
CA GLY A 931 -24.66 -11.50 25.39
C GLY A 931 -25.53 -11.64 26.65
N THR A 932 -24.89 -11.91 27.78
CA THR A 932 -25.56 -12.16 29.08
C THR A 932 -26.11 -10.90 29.74
N ASN A 933 -25.55 -9.72 29.44
CA ASN A 933 -26.00 -8.41 29.93
C ASN A 933 -26.41 -7.45 28.79
N GLU A 934 -26.98 -6.29 29.14
CA GLU A 934 -27.46 -5.29 28.17
C GLU A 934 -26.50 -4.10 27.97
N ASP A 935 -25.28 -4.18 28.51
CA ASP A 935 -24.31 -3.10 28.39
C ASP A 935 -23.84 -2.87 26.96
N PHE A 936 -23.85 -3.97 26.21
CA PHE A 936 -23.38 -4.03 24.85
C PHE A 936 -24.43 -4.70 23.96
N LYS A 937 -24.37 -4.37 22.67
CA LYS A 937 -25.20 -5.00 21.65
C LYS A 937 -24.39 -5.12 20.37
N LEU A 938 -23.62 -6.20 20.29
CA LEU A 938 -22.88 -6.57 19.09
C LEU A 938 -23.83 -7.07 18.02
N SER A 939 -23.82 -6.44 16.84
CA SER A 939 -24.71 -6.83 15.74
C SER A 939 -24.09 -6.68 14.36
N LYS A 940 -24.52 -7.54 13.44
CA LYS A 940 -24.18 -7.48 12.01
C LYS A 940 -25.45 -7.46 11.17
N ASP A 941 -25.48 -6.56 10.19
CA ASP A 941 -26.51 -6.56 9.16
C ASP A 941 -26.05 -7.44 7.99
N PHE A 942 -26.75 -8.55 7.76
CA PHE A 942 -26.46 -9.46 6.65
C PHE A 942 -27.28 -9.09 5.42
N HIS A 943 -26.62 -8.96 4.27
CA HIS A 943 -27.28 -8.55 3.03
C HIS A 943 -28.39 -9.52 2.61
N LEU A 944 -28.11 -10.82 2.65
CA LEU A 944 -29.06 -11.88 2.30
C LEU A 944 -28.74 -13.14 3.13
N ILE A 945 -29.74 -13.68 3.83
CA ILE A 945 -29.67 -14.96 4.54
C ILE A 945 -30.79 -15.85 4.05
N GLY A 946 -30.46 -17.09 3.69
CA GLY A 946 -31.41 -18.15 3.44
C GLY A 946 -31.58 -19.03 4.68
N TYR A 947 -32.74 -19.66 4.83
CA TYR A 947 -32.95 -20.71 5.83
C TYR A 947 -34.03 -21.69 5.36
N ASP A 948 -33.86 -22.96 5.68
CA ASP A 948 -34.88 -24.00 5.55
C ASP A 948 -35.07 -24.71 6.91
N THR A 949 -35.61 -25.94 6.92
CA THR A 949 -35.83 -26.71 8.15
C THR A 949 -34.54 -27.02 8.89
N ASP A 950 -33.47 -27.33 8.18
CA ASP A 950 -32.25 -27.95 8.72
C ASP A 950 -31.01 -27.08 8.54
N THR A 951 -31.08 -26.08 7.66
CA THR A 951 -29.93 -25.33 7.15
C THR A 951 -30.17 -23.83 7.14
N VAL A 952 -29.13 -23.06 7.45
CA VAL A 952 -29.01 -21.61 7.27
C VAL A 952 -27.95 -21.34 6.22
N PHE A 953 -28.25 -20.46 5.26
CA PHE A 953 -27.36 -20.10 4.16
C PHE A 953 -26.90 -18.65 4.29
N ILE A 954 -25.60 -18.44 4.52
CA ILE A 954 -24.98 -17.11 4.47
C ILE A 954 -24.62 -16.82 3.02
N ILE A 955 -25.21 -15.78 2.41
CA ILE A 955 -24.98 -15.49 1.00
C ILE A 955 -24.01 -14.32 0.81
N TYR A 956 -22.90 -14.60 0.13
CA TYR A 956 -22.00 -13.59 -0.40
C TYR A 956 -22.24 -13.38 -1.90
N VAL A 957 -22.65 -12.17 -2.24
CA VAL A 957 -22.90 -11.73 -3.62
C VAL A 957 -21.69 -10.90 -4.05
N LYS A 958 -20.78 -11.47 -4.85
CA LYS A 958 -19.50 -10.84 -5.24
C LYS A 958 -19.38 -10.76 -6.76
N PRO A 959 -19.34 -9.56 -7.38
CA PRO A 959 -19.20 -9.42 -8.83
C PRO A 959 -18.06 -10.25 -9.40
N GLN A 960 -16.95 -10.33 -8.65
CA GLN A 960 -15.80 -11.16 -8.97
C GLN A 960 -15.37 -11.97 -7.74
N PHE A 961 -15.17 -13.28 -7.90
CA PHE A 961 -14.64 -14.18 -6.89
C PHE A 961 -13.43 -14.93 -7.45
N ASN A 962 -12.25 -14.72 -6.86
CA ASN A 962 -10.96 -15.21 -7.38
C ASN A 962 -9.96 -15.48 -6.24
N GLU A 963 -8.73 -15.88 -6.58
CA GLU A 963 -7.67 -16.17 -5.60
C GLU A 963 -7.37 -15.01 -4.65
N LEU A 964 -7.53 -13.75 -5.09
CA LEU A 964 -7.20 -12.56 -4.28
C LEU A 964 -8.20 -12.32 -3.14
N ASN A 965 -9.44 -12.80 -3.27
CA ASN A 965 -10.48 -12.58 -2.25
C ASN A 965 -11.03 -13.86 -1.61
N LEU A 966 -10.55 -15.04 -2.02
CA LEU A 966 -10.94 -16.33 -1.44
C LEU A 966 -10.77 -16.35 0.08
N TYR A 967 -9.55 -16.17 0.57
CA TYR A 967 -9.25 -16.31 1.99
C TYR A 967 -9.94 -15.26 2.86
N ASN A 968 -10.12 -14.03 2.36
CA ASN A 968 -10.92 -13.02 3.07
C ASN A 968 -12.37 -13.49 3.25
N ILE A 969 -13.01 -14.02 2.20
CA ILE A 969 -14.38 -14.55 2.31
C ILE A 969 -14.45 -15.76 3.25
N LEU A 970 -13.47 -16.67 3.19
CA LEU A 970 -13.43 -17.82 4.11
C LEU A 970 -13.36 -17.35 5.57
N ILE A 971 -12.45 -16.44 5.90
CA ILE A 971 -12.31 -15.88 7.25
C ILE A 971 -13.56 -15.11 7.68
N GLU A 972 -14.12 -14.24 6.82
CA GLU A 972 -15.38 -13.55 7.12
C GLU A 972 -16.50 -14.52 7.44
N SER A 973 -16.59 -15.61 6.68
CA SER A 973 -17.66 -16.58 6.83
C SER A 973 -17.54 -17.45 8.08
N ILE A 974 -16.33 -17.66 8.60
CA ILE A 974 -16.11 -18.35 9.88
C ILE A 974 -16.72 -17.53 11.01
N TYR A 975 -16.36 -16.25 11.11
CA TYR A 975 -16.89 -15.38 12.17
C TYR A 975 -18.38 -15.07 11.99
N ASP A 976 -18.87 -14.98 10.75
CA ASP A 976 -20.30 -14.84 10.48
C ASP A 976 -21.09 -16.06 10.93
N THR A 977 -20.51 -17.25 10.75
CA THR A 977 -21.08 -18.49 11.27
C THR A 977 -21.07 -18.49 12.80
N PHE A 978 -19.98 -18.07 13.45
CA PHE A 978 -19.92 -17.91 14.91
C PHE A 978 -21.03 -16.98 15.43
N LEU A 979 -21.26 -15.83 14.77
CA LEU A 979 -22.28 -14.88 15.18
C LEU A 979 -23.70 -15.45 15.03
N ILE A 980 -23.99 -16.20 13.96
CA ILE A 980 -25.30 -16.83 13.75
C ILE A 980 -25.54 -17.96 14.77
N LYS A 981 -24.51 -18.75 15.11
CA LYS A 981 -24.62 -19.79 16.15
C LYS A 981 -24.98 -19.20 17.51
N ASN A 982 -24.49 -18.01 17.81
CA ASN A 982 -24.71 -17.31 19.08
C ASN A 982 -25.76 -16.19 18.94
N PHE A 983 -26.83 -16.43 18.18
CA PHE A 983 -27.91 -15.47 17.97
C PHE A 983 -28.74 -15.25 19.24
N LYS A 984 -29.10 -13.99 19.54
CA LYS A 984 -29.82 -13.61 20.76
C LYS A 984 -31.13 -14.38 20.95
N GLN A 985 -31.24 -15.07 22.07
CA GLN A 985 -32.50 -15.68 22.50
C GLN A 985 -33.43 -14.58 23.04
N PRO A 986 -34.72 -14.55 22.65
CA PRO A 986 -35.67 -13.61 23.22
C PRO A 986 -35.85 -13.86 24.73
N LEU A 987 -35.72 -12.80 25.53
CA LEU A 987 -35.91 -12.86 26.98
C LEU A 987 -37.38 -13.04 27.37
N ASP A 988 -38.30 -12.49 26.58
CA ASP A 988 -39.74 -12.64 26.76
C ASP A 988 -40.30 -13.67 25.79
N GLN A 989 -40.81 -14.80 26.30
CA GLN A 989 -41.45 -15.83 25.48
C GLN A 989 -42.74 -15.35 24.81
N ASN A 990 -43.31 -14.21 25.25
CA ASN A 990 -44.43 -13.56 24.58
C ASN A 990 -44.01 -12.71 23.38
N ASP A 991 -42.70 -12.44 23.18
CA ASP A 991 -42.19 -11.84 21.94
C ASP A 991 -42.23 -12.88 20.81
N LYS A 992 -43.43 -13.10 20.27
CA LYS A 992 -43.67 -14.04 19.16
C LYS A 992 -42.75 -13.78 17.96
N LYS A 993 -42.32 -12.53 17.74
CA LYS A 993 -41.40 -12.18 16.66
C LYS A 993 -39.98 -12.63 16.99
N GLY A 994 -39.50 -12.34 18.19
CA GLY A 994 -38.19 -12.80 18.68
C GLY A 994 -38.08 -14.32 18.72
N VAL A 995 -39.12 -15.02 19.20
CA VAL A 995 -39.18 -16.49 19.24
C VAL A 995 -39.17 -17.08 17.83
N GLY A 996 -39.98 -16.53 16.93
CA GLY A 996 -40.01 -16.94 15.54
C GLY A 996 -38.74 -16.62 14.76
N ASP A 997 -37.96 -15.61 15.17
CA ASP A 997 -36.68 -15.29 14.56
C ASP A 997 -35.56 -16.21 15.10
N PHE A 998 -35.54 -16.53 16.40
CA PHE A 998 -34.61 -17.49 17.00
C PHE A 998 -34.74 -18.89 16.40
N ALA A 999 -35.97 -19.39 16.22
CA ALA A 999 -36.24 -20.71 15.64
C ALA A 999 -35.74 -20.87 14.18
N LYS A 1000 -35.47 -19.77 13.47
CA LYS A 1000 -34.96 -19.83 12.09
C LYS A 1000 -33.49 -20.22 12.03
N PHE A 1001 -32.72 -19.88 13.06
CA PHE A 1001 -31.26 -20.00 13.06
C PHE A 1001 -30.76 -21.04 14.07
N ASN A 1002 -31.46 -21.19 15.20
CA ASN A 1002 -31.04 -22.05 16.28
C ASN A 1002 -30.98 -23.52 15.86
N ASN A 1003 -29.91 -24.21 16.28
CA ASN A 1003 -29.67 -25.65 16.04
C ASN A 1003 -29.70 -26.11 14.57
N LYS A 1004 -29.38 -25.23 13.62
CA LYS A 1004 -29.31 -25.56 12.19
C LYS A 1004 -27.89 -25.59 11.66
N LYS A 1005 -27.67 -26.40 10.62
CA LYS A 1005 -26.40 -26.43 9.89
C LYS A 1005 -26.21 -25.09 9.18
N ILE A 1006 -25.04 -24.47 9.30
CA ILE A 1006 -24.77 -23.20 8.62
C ILE A 1006 -23.83 -23.45 7.43
N LEU A 1007 -24.26 -23.00 6.25
CA LEU A 1007 -23.53 -23.10 4.99
C LEU A 1007 -23.26 -21.71 4.44
N THR A 1008 -22.04 -21.49 3.96
CA THR A 1008 -21.67 -20.26 3.27
C THR A 1008 -21.74 -20.48 1.78
N VAL A 1009 -22.47 -19.62 1.06
CA VAL A 1009 -22.67 -19.71 -0.39
C VAL A 1009 -22.17 -18.43 -1.06
N VAL A 1010 -21.35 -18.58 -2.09
CA VAL A 1010 -20.83 -17.45 -2.87
C VAL A 1010 -21.41 -17.48 -4.28
N PHE A 1011 -22.13 -16.42 -4.65
CA PHE A 1011 -22.58 -16.16 -6.02
C PHE A 1011 -21.67 -15.11 -6.68
N SER A 1012 -21.21 -15.40 -7.91
CA SER A 1012 -20.36 -14.50 -8.69
C SER A 1012 -20.71 -14.50 -10.17
N LEU A 1013 -20.46 -13.38 -10.86
CA LEU A 1013 -20.68 -13.25 -12.31
C LEU A 1013 -19.65 -14.07 -13.10
N ASP A 1014 -18.43 -14.17 -12.58
CA ASP A 1014 -17.29 -14.69 -13.32
C ASP A 1014 -17.13 -16.22 -13.20
N ASN A 1015 -18.00 -16.90 -12.45
CA ASN A 1015 -17.96 -18.35 -12.24
C ASN A 1015 -19.17 -19.05 -12.87
N LYS A 1016 -18.96 -20.28 -13.38
CA LYS A 1016 -20.01 -21.10 -14.01
C LYS A 1016 -20.97 -21.75 -13.01
N ASP A 1017 -20.60 -21.78 -11.73
CA ASP A 1017 -21.40 -22.36 -10.64
C ASP A 1017 -21.18 -21.60 -9.32
N TYR A 1018 -22.05 -21.82 -8.34
CA TYR A 1018 -21.90 -21.28 -6.99
C TYR A 1018 -20.86 -22.08 -6.21
N LYS A 1019 -20.22 -21.43 -5.23
CA LYS A 1019 -19.29 -22.09 -4.31
C LYS A 1019 -19.93 -22.22 -2.94
N ILE A 1020 -19.75 -23.38 -2.31
CA ILE A 1020 -20.29 -23.67 -0.99
C ILE A 1020 -19.16 -24.04 -0.03
N TYR A 1021 -19.17 -23.45 1.16
CA TYR A 1021 -18.24 -23.74 2.24
C TYR A 1021 -19.02 -24.10 3.49
N ASN A 1022 -18.56 -25.13 4.19
CA ASN A 1022 -19.11 -25.55 5.45
C ASN A 1022 -17.98 -25.69 6.47
N TRP A 1023 -18.31 -25.43 7.73
CA TRP A 1023 -17.35 -25.45 8.83
C TRP A 1023 -17.54 -26.67 9.73
N TYR A 1024 -17.99 -27.78 9.13
CA TYR A 1024 -18.17 -29.07 9.77
C TYR A 1024 -17.26 -30.09 9.10
N LYS A 1025 -16.58 -30.92 9.88
CA LYS A 1025 -15.87 -32.09 9.34
C LYS A 1025 -16.38 -33.34 10.03
N GLU A 1026 -16.98 -34.22 9.25
CA GLU A 1026 -17.69 -35.40 9.74
C GLU A 1026 -18.79 -35.01 10.75
N THR A 1027 -18.57 -35.23 12.05
CA THR A 1027 -19.45 -34.84 13.16
C THR A 1027 -18.87 -33.71 14.02
N SER A 1028 -17.65 -33.26 13.75
CA SER A 1028 -16.99 -32.21 14.53
C SER A 1028 -17.33 -30.82 13.98
N ASP A 1029 -17.87 -29.98 14.85
CA ASP A 1029 -18.06 -28.56 14.59
C ASP A 1029 -16.72 -27.85 14.76
N LEU A 1030 -16.21 -27.24 13.69
CA LEU A 1030 -14.91 -26.57 13.71
C LEU A 1030 -14.98 -25.17 14.34
N ILE A 1031 -16.18 -24.64 14.63
CA ILE A 1031 -16.40 -23.31 15.18
C ILE A 1031 -16.71 -23.42 16.67
N ASN A 1032 -15.65 -23.46 17.47
CA ASN A 1032 -15.71 -23.47 18.94
C ASN A 1032 -15.81 -22.05 19.50
N ASN A 1033 -16.81 -21.78 20.34
CA ASN A 1033 -17.05 -20.46 20.96
C ASN A 1033 -15.85 -19.89 21.71
N LYS A 1034 -15.08 -20.73 22.43
CA LYS A 1034 -13.96 -20.27 23.27
C LYS A 1034 -12.90 -19.49 22.48
N VAL A 1035 -12.45 -20.05 21.35
CA VAL A 1035 -11.45 -19.44 20.46
C VAL A 1035 -11.89 -18.05 19.98
N PHE A 1036 -13.17 -17.87 19.66
CA PHE A 1036 -13.68 -16.58 19.18
C PHE A 1036 -13.86 -15.57 20.32
N ILE A 1037 -14.31 -16.01 21.50
CA ILE A 1037 -14.46 -15.14 22.68
C ILE A 1037 -13.09 -14.59 23.11
N GLU A 1038 -12.08 -15.47 23.22
CA GLU A 1038 -10.69 -15.08 23.54
C GLU A 1038 -10.12 -14.05 22.54
N GLN A 1039 -10.51 -14.14 21.27
CA GLN A 1039 -10.12 -13.17 20.26
C GLN A 1039 -10.90 -11.85 20.35
N ILE A 1040 -12.23 -11.90 20.52
CA ILE A 1040 -13.11 -10.71 20.51
C ILE A 1040 -12.95 -9.86 21.78
N ARG A 1041 -12.77 -10.49 22.95
CA ARG A 1041 -12.64 -9.84 24.26
C ARG A 1041 -11.62 -8.69 24.30
N PRO A 1042 -10.33 -8.88 23.96
CA PRO A 1042 -9.34 -7.81 24.04
C PRO A 1042 -9.65 -6.64 23.10
N LYS A 1043 -10.29 -6.89 21.96
CA LYS A 1043 -10.70 -5.83 21.02
C LYS A 1043 -11.85 -4.99 21.58
N LEU A 1044 -12.85 -5.59 22.22
CA LEU A 1044 -13.93 -4.87 22.89
C LEU A 1044 -13.38 -3.99 24.02
N ILE A 1045 -12.52 -4.55 24.89
CA ILE A 1045 -11.89 -3.81 25.99
C ILE A 1045 -11.12 -2.60 25.44
N LYS A 1046 -10.25 -2.82 24.46
CA LYS A 1046 -9.45 -1.77 23.84
C LYS A 1046 -10.32 -0.65 23.23
N LYS A 1047 -11.43 -1.01 22.57
CA LYS A 1047 -12.38 -0.04 22.00
C LYS A 1047 -12.95 0.87 23.09
N TYR A 1048 -13.59 0.30 24.12
CA TYR A 1048 -14.24 1.10 25.17
C TYR A 1048 -13.26 1.87 26.04
N ILE A 1049 -12.07 1.32 26.31
CA ILE A 1049 -10.98 2.06 26.98
C ILE A 1049 -10.58 3.29 26.15
N SER A 1050 -10.43 3.16 24.83
CA SER A 1050 -10.04 4.30 23.99
C SER A 1050 -11.09 5.42 23.93
N GLU A 1051 -12.38 5.06 24.06
CA GLU A 1051 -13.50 6.00 24.03
C GLU A 1051 -13.81 6.60 25.41
N SER A 1052 -13.37 5.97 26.50
CA SER A 1052 -13.60 6.39 27.90
C SER A 1052 -13.17 7.83 28.21
N LYS A 1053 -12.20 8.38 27.47
CA LYS A 1053 -11.77 9.79 27.58
C LYS A 1053 -12.91 10.79 27.36
N HIS A 1054 -13.90 10.43 26.54
CA HIS A 1054 -15.06 11.29 26.26
C HIS A 1054 -15.95 11.43 27.51
N THR A 1055 -16.08 10.35 28.29
CA THR A 1055 -16.80 10.36 29.57
C THR A 1055 -16.12 11.29 30.57
N PHE A 1056 -14.79 11.25 30.66
CA PHE A 1056 -14.03 12.17 31.53
C PHE A 1056 -14.18 13.63 31.08
N ARG A 1057 -14.06 13.93 29.77
CA ARG A 1057 -14.26 15.30 29.24
C ARG A 1057 -15.64 15.84 29.60
N TYR A 1058 -16.69 15.01 29.49
CA TYR A 1058 -18.04 15.36 29.90
C TYR A 1058 -18.14 15.63 31.40
N TYR A 1059 -17.67 14.71 32.24
CA TYR A 1059 -17.67 14.87 33.70
C TYR A 1059 -16.92 16.14 34.12
N ASN A 1060 -15.71 16.35 33.60
CA ASN A 1060 -14.85 17.49 33.94
C ASN A 1060 -15.46 18.84 33.50
N TYR A 1061 -16.20 18.88 32.39
CA TYR A 1061 -16.94 20.08 31.97
C TYR A 1061 -17.93 20.52 33.05
N TYR A 1062 -18.78 19.61 33.55
CA TYR A 1062 -19.74 19.91 34.61
C TYR A 1062 -19.04 20.21 35.95
N ARG A 1063 -17.93 19.52 36.23
CA ARG A 1063 -17.12 19.77 37.42
C ARG A 1063 -16.56 21.18 37.44
N LYS A 1064 -16.01 21.68 36.33
CA LYS A 1064 -15.49 23.05 36.20
C LYS A 1064 -16.55 24.13 36.38
N GLN A 1065 -17.79 23.87 35.99
CA GLN A 1065 -18.91 24.78 36.22
C GLN A 1065 -19.39 24.81 37.67
N ASN A 1066 -19.00 23.82 38.47
CA ASN A 1066 -19.50 23.61 39.83
C ASN A 1066 -18.32 23.39 40.80
N ILE A 1067 -17.25 24.20 40.68
CA ILE A 1067 -16.03 24.05 41.49
C ILE A 1067 -16.32 24.09 43.00
N ASP A 1068 -17.18 25.01 43.43
CA ASP A 1068 -17.49 25.26 44.84
C ASP A 1068 -18.67 24.43 45.39
N ALA A 1069 -19.24 23.53 44.58
CA ALA A 1069 -20.40 22.74 45.00
C ALA A 1069 -20.02 21.68 46.06
N GLN A 1070 -20.87 21.50 47.06
CA GLN A 1070 -20.73 20.42 48.04
C GLN A 1070 -20.72 19.05 47.33
N PRO A 1071 -19.78 18.11 47.65
CA PRO A 1071 -19.58 16.89 46.86
C PRO A 1071 -20.84 16.05 46.61
N LYS A 1072 -21.65 15.83 47.66
CA LYS A 1072 -22.93 15.12 47.55
C LYS A 1072 -23.96 15.82 46.68
N LYS A 1073 -23.98 17.16 46.74
CA LYS A 1073 -24.91 17.97 45.93
C LYS A 1073 -24.49 17.91 44.46
N PHE A 1074 -23.20 18.12 44.19
CA PHE A 1074 -22.64 18.04 42.84
C PHE A 1074 -22.94 16.70 42.16
N ILE A 1075 -22.55 15.58 42.77
CA ILE A 1075 -22.70 14.27 42.10
C ILE A 1075 -24.17 13.91 41.87
N ARG A 1076 -25.05 14.29 42.81
CA ARG A 1076 -26.50 14.09 42.68
C ARG A 1076 -27.09 14.93 41.54
N ASP A 1077 -26.74 16.21 41.46
CA ASP A 1077 -27.21 17.11 40.41
C ASP A 1077 -26.68 16.65 39.03
N PHE A 1078 -25.39 16.27 38.96
CA PHE A 1078 -24.78 15.67 37.77
C PHE A 1078 -25.50 14.38 37.34
N LEU A 1079 -25.79 13.47 38.26
CA LEU A 1079 -26.51 12.21 37.96
C LEU A 1079 -27.94 12.46 37.45
N ILE A 1080 -28.63 13.47 37.98
CA ILE A 1080 -29.96 13.87 37.50
C ILE A 1080 -29.84 14.32 36.03
N ASP A 1081 -28.87 15.17 35.71
CA ASP A 1081 -28.69 15.67 34.35
C ASP A 1081 -28.18 14.59 33.40
N TYR A 1082 -27.27 13.73 33.84
CA TYR A 1082 -26.83 12.57 33.09
C TYR A 1082 -27.98 11.58 32.82
N LYS A 1083 -28.89 11.34 33.78
CA LYS A 1083 -30.09 10.51 33.56
C LYS A 1083 -31.02 11.12 32.52
N LYS A 1084 -31.22 12.44 32.53
CA LYS A 1084 -31.97 13.15 31.48
C LYS A 1084 -31.27 13.01 30.12
N TYR A 1085 -29.95 13.18 30.08
CA TYR A 1085 -29.13 13.02 28.89
C TYR A 1085 -29.23 11.60 28.32
N LYS A 1086 -29.06 10.56 29.16
CA LYS A 1086 -29.23 9.15 28.79
C LYS A 1086 -30.64 8.84 28.30
N LYS A 1087 -31.68 9.39 28.92
CA LYS A 1087 -33.07 9.22 28.45
C LYS A 1087 -33.28 9.82 27.06
N LYS A 1088 -32.59 10.90 26.72
CA LYS A 1088 -32.58 11.49 25.37
C LYS A 1088 -31.78 10.65 24.37
N TYR A 1089 -30.78 9.90 24.84
CA TYR A 1089 -29.82 9.18 24.01
C TYR A 1089 -29.72 7.71 24.42
N ASP A 1090 -30.66 6.89 23.91
CA ASP A 1090 -30.73 5.44 24.21
C ASP A 1090 -29.48 4.66 23.76
N TYR A 1091 -28.62 5.25 22.94
CA TYR A 1091 -27.38 4.60 22.51
C TYR A 1091 -26.31 4.51 23.60
N LEU A 1092 -26.44 5.17 24.75
CA LEU A 1092 -25.42 5.16 25.81
C LEU A 1092 -25.42 3.82 26.59
N PRO A 1093 -24.25 3.22 26.85
CA PRO A 1093 -24.16 2.00 27.66
C PRO A 1093 -24.70 2.13 29.10
N PRO A 1094 -25.48 1.16 29.59
CA PRO A 1094 -25.90 1.10 30.99
C PRO A 1094 -24.76 1.16 32.02
N PHE A 1095 -23.60 0.56 31.76
CA PHE A 1095 -22.45 0.56 32.67
C PHE A 1095 -21.98 1.96 33.08
N MET A 1096 -22.16 2.97 32.22
CA MET A 1096 -21.77 4.35 32.54
C MET A 1096 -22.60 4.91 33.69
N LEU A 1097 -23.90 4.59 33.74
CA LEU A 1097 -24.75 4.98 34.85
C LEU A 1097 -24.29 4.28 36.13
N ARG A 1098 -23.95 2.99 36.06
CA ARG A 1098 -23.41 2.24 37.20
C ARG A 1098 -22.09 2.85 37.70
N PHE A 1099 -21.22 3.28 36.80
CA PHE A 1099 -19.99 3.98 37.15
C PHE A 1099 -20.24 5.29 37.88
N PHE A 1100 -21.12 6.16 37.37
CA PHE A 1100 -21.42 7.41 38.06
C PHE A 1100 -22.16 7.21 39.40
N GLN A 1101 -22.95 6.15 39.52
CA GLN A 1101 -23.54 5.76 40.81
C GLN A 1101 -22.48 5.27 41.80
N LYS A 1102 -21.46 4.52 41.33
CA LYS A 1102 -20.31 4.15 42.16
C LYS A 1102 -19.58 5.38 42.71
N ILE A 1103 -19.41 6.45 41.92
CA ILE A 1103 -18.86 7.72 42.42
C ILE A 1103 -19.73 8.30 43.56
N GLU A 1104 -21.06 8.29 43.39
CA GLU A 1104 -21.99 8.74 44.44
C GLU A 1104 -21.88 7.89 45.71
N ASP A 1105 -21.72 6.57 45.57
CA ASP A 1105 -21.56 5.62 46.67
C ASP A 1105 -20.21 5.82 47.40
N ASP A 1106 -19.11 6.00 46.66
CA ASP A 1106 -17.77 6.28 47.20
C ASP A 1106 -17.77 7.62 47.98
N ILE A 1107 -18.40 8.65 47.44
CA ILE A 1107 -18.57 9.95 48.12
C ILE A 1107 -19.47 9.82 49.35
N SER A 1108 -20.50 8.96 49.29
CA SER A 1108 -21.48 8.81 50.35
C SER A 1108 -20.97 8.00 51.54
N SER A 1109 -20.13 7.00 51.27
CA SER A 1109 -19.52 6.10 52.26
C SER A 1109 -18.27 6.69 52.93
N SER A 1110 -17.60 7.67 52.31
CA SER A 1110 -16.40 8.30 52.87
C SER A 1110 -16.69 9.33 53.97
N LYS A 1111 -15.82 9.34 55.00
CA LYS A 1111 -15.77 10.40 56.02
C LYS A 1111 -15.24 11.72 55.45
N ASN A 1112 -14.32 11.67 54.47
CA ASN A 1112 -13.74 12.84 53.80
C ASN A 1112 -14.22 12.93 52.35
N LYS A 1113 -15.43 13.46 52.17
CA LYS A 1113 -16.13 13.49 50.87
C LYS A 1113 -15.46 14.39 49.83
N LYS A 1114 -14.76 15.43 50.29
CA LYS A 1114 -14.06 16.37 49.41
C LYS A 1114 -12.85 15.72 48.77
N GLU A 1115 -12.08 14.98 49.56
CA GLU A 1115 -10.90 14.22 49.09
C GLU A 1115 -11.28 13.15 48.05
N ILE A 1116 -12.37 12.40 48.27
CA ILE A 1116 -12.84 11.42 47.28
C ILE A 1116 -13.26 12.08 45.96
N LEU A 1117 -13.94 13.23 46.02
CA LEU A 1117 -14.30 13.95 44.80
C LEU A 1117 -13.06 14.47 44.06
N GLU A 1118 -12.06 14.97 44.80
CA GLU A 1118 -10.78 15.43 44.24
C GLU A 1118 -9.99 14.28 43.58
N LEU A 1119 -10.08 13.03 44.08
CA LEU A 1119 -9.53 11.87 43.38
C LEU A 1119 -10.19 11.65 42.02
N TYR A 1120 -11.50 11.83 41.90
CA TYR A 1120 -12.22 11.71 40.62
C TYR A 1120 -12.03 12.90 39.69
N ASP A 1121 -11.46 14.01 40.17
CA ASP A 1121 -11.02 15.13 39.34
C ASP A 1121 -9.69 14.81 38.63
N ASP A 1122 -8.88 13.90 39.19
CA ASP A 1122 -7.72 13.33 38.53
C ASP A 1122 -8.14 12.38 37.38
N LYS A 1123 -7.58 12.64 36.21
CA LYS A 1123 -7.92 11.92 34.99
C LYS A 1123 -7.54 10.45 35.07
N ASP A 1124 -6.37 10.13 35.61
CA ASP A 1124 -5.84 8.77 35.56
C ASP A 1124 -6.58 7.88 36.58
N PHE A 1125 -6.90 8.41 37.76
CA PHE A 1125 -7.75 7.73 38.74
C PHE A 1125 -9.16 7.47 38.18
N PHE A 1126 -9.81 8.50 37.62
CA PHE A 1126 -11.15 8.37 37.03
C PHE A 1126 -11.18 7.31 35.94
N LEU A 1127 -10.23 7.35 35.01
CA LEU A 1127 -10.16 6.41 33.90
C LEU A 1127 -9.88 5.00 34.39
N THR A 1128 -9.00 4.81 35.37
CA THR A 1128 -8.70 3.49 35.96
C THR A 1128 -9.96 2.84 36.53
N LYS A 1129 -10.76 3.58 37.31
CA LYS A 1129 -12.02 3.06 37.88
C LYS A 1129 -13.10 2.79 36.85
N LEU A 1130 -13.14 3.58 35.77
CA LEU A 1130 -14.03 3.33 34.66
C LEU A 1130 -13.61 2.09 33.87
N HIS A 1131 -12.30 1.86 33.68
CA HIS A 1131 -11.76 0.69 32.98
C HIS A 1131 -12.07 -0.62 33.72
N GLU A 1132 -11.98 -0.65 35.06
CA GLU A 1132 -12.41 -1.80 35.88
C GLU A 1132 -13.85 -2.22 35.57
N ILE A 1133 -14.79 -1.26 35.53
CA ILE A 1133 -16.21 -1.55 35.25
C ILE A 1133 -16.40 -2.00 33.79
N ILE A 1134 -15.68 -1.39 32.84
CA ILE A 1134 -15.74 -1.77 31.43
C ILE A 1134 -15.30 -3.22 31.24
N ILE A 1135 -14.17 -3.62 31.84
CA ILE A 1135 -13.63 -4.98 31.74
C ILE A 1135 -14.64 -5.98 32.32
N ASN A 1136 -15.09 -5.78 33.55
CA ASN A 1136 -16.06 -6.68 34.20
C ASN A 1136 -17.37 -6.80 33.40
N SER A 1137 -17.86 -5.71 32.84
CA SER A 1137 -19.10 -5.73 32.04
C SER A 1137 -18.91 -6.48 30.72
N ILE A 1138 -17.72 -6.42 30.11
CA ILE A 1138 -17.41 -7.15 28.86
C ILE A 1138 -17.25 -8.64 29.15
N ASP A 1139 -16.59 -8.99 30.24
CA ASP A 1139 -16.36 -10.37 30.66
C ASP A 1139 -17.68 -11.06 30.96
N GLU A 1140 -18.55 -10.39 31.73
CA GLU A 1140 -19.93 -10.82 31.94
C GLU A 1140 -20.64 -10.98 30.59
N TYR A 1141 -20.66 -9.94 29.73
CA TYR A 1141 -21.37 -9.95 28.44
C TYR A 1141 -20.97 -11.11 27.52
N LEU A 1142 -19.70 -11.50 27.51
CA LEU A 1142 -19.17 -12.60 26.70
C LEU A 1142 -19.23 -13.97 27.39
N ASP A 1143 -19.67 -14.04 28.64
CA ASP A 1143 -19.62 -15.24 29.49
C ASP A 1143 -18.18 -15.79 29.58
N PHE A 1144 -17.22 -14.90 29.82
CA PHE A 1144 -15.79 -15.22 29.91
C PHE A 1144 -15.39 -15.48 31.36
N ASP A 1145 -14.91 -16.70 31.64
CA ASP A 1145 -14.33 -17.10 32.93
C ASP A 1145 -12.81 -17.25 32.79
N GLU A 1146 -12.04 -16.70 33.74
CA GLU A 1146 -10.56 -16.77 33.72
C GLU A 1146 -10.04 -18.16 34.16
N ASP A 1147 -10.89 -18.98 34.80
CA ASP A 1147 -10.53 -20.28 35.38
C ASP A 1147 -10.82 -21.50 34.46
N GLU A 1148 -11.39 -21.30 33.27
CA GLU A 1148 -11.63 -22.36 32.24
C GLU A 1148 -10.65 -22.30 31.07
#